data_AF-A0AAJ0C4C4-F1
#
_entry.id   AF-A0AAJ0C4C4-F1
#
_cell.length_a   1.000
_cell.length_b   1.000
_cell.length_c   1.000
_cell.angle_alpha   90.00
_cell.angle_beta   90.00
_cell.angle_gamma   90.00
#
_symmetry.space_group_name_H-M   'P 1'
#
loop_
_entity.id
_entity.type
_entity.pdbx_description
1 polymer ?
#
loop_
_entity_poly.entity_id
_entity_poly.type
_entity_poly.pdbx_seq_one_letter_code
_entity_poly.pdbx_strand_id
1 'polypeptide(L)'
;MASPPPTKRARHKPPSSNVETAKKHPSVPSRAPSNPNKPRTINFRYRPNNSTHRWGPDEAFREIVKRWREDIIHLSGMPEENFAVFRQEERGDYDDNLSICYRVFKLGSEPKKFLGHIRYSGTKGQGTVDILTQGLKLDMGWSDPNSRGPIEAKIPDESLETAILVFMMSPQNHKVRLRSRLFDWRFNFNKHGNLFAMQHNIAPEMTQDINEATEDIQRSDGLCSDAVLGQDTQFIFGEPGKGQDEHGNPTTRSQVRECDFRRWARVGLFFWDLSDGGKSMTSTGEIILDDRFSGLLYYDSLLLPRQDPNKSTKRPLRFAYNLPRTCKFVKEGPVLSAGDQARAIIDIWNDVLAVRPMLAAELSAMLNSTALDYGDIAGAENHLTYDVARLLRRHLLGDASKKLWYYTAEEKAKNPDLHDIIERLGCEGRELTRRYWSIMSKHGLLNTAEHELLKRQRTESTVPDWELTASPFAMEMSRLSQACLKLCHSVTEYRVDFVRGTGFDPELSFDHESQRVKIPNTWLVKDRVMADLEIPPQWKEPDVIFHAVYTLFTKLFDLLADDYLDGVQLVQATHDDIGSSKSATQQAKRGILAEIHHRLLAYNRANGQIRLHHPQGDPSALLMSGTALPDTGWASAGHVIEFQLHRDNCEHFRLWGVNGDDAVFPSSCPSIHTDQLIDLGSWTVNGGSVGQNNEVSSSDRPSPTCQSVELVCPAHPASYIFAIFEELRARRSYFGLVFNRSDPHSIVIALQGRHLHEKLSPKQQADAERENWRHLASSNNCFAAEPQPPGGPTEEAGQNNLIPLRGARNWARRGTYMIP
;
A
#
# COMPACT_ATOMS: atom_id res chain seq x y z
N MET A 1 42.89 -31.46 -0.09
CA MET A 1 42.23 -30.60 0.92
C MET A 1 41.47 -31.52 1.86
N ALA A 2 41.91 -31.53 3.11
CA ALA A 2 41.70 -32.62 4.07
C ALA A 2 40.48 -32.39 4.97
N SER A 3 39.77 -33.47 5.29
CA SER A 3 38.71 -33.55 6.28
C SER A 3 39.20 -33.23 7.70
N PRO A 4 38.41 -32.55 8.55
CA PRO A 4 38.79 -32.30 9.93
C PRO A 4 38.46 -33.48 10.87
N PRO A 5 39.15 -33.60 12.02
CA PRO A 5 39.13 -34.76 12.91
C PRO A 5 38.08 -34.69 14.05
N PRO A 6 37.82 -35.79 14.78
CA PRO A 6 36.83 -35.85 15.86
C PRO A 6 37.41 -35.39 17.20
N THR A 7 36.63 -34.60 17.95
CA THR A 7 36.99 -34.09 19.29
C THR A 7 36.66 -35.08 20.42
N LYS A 8 37.56 -35.10 21.40
CA LYS A 8 37.63 -36.03 22.54
C LYS A 8 36.66 -35.69 23.67
N ARG A 9 36.25 -36.78 24.34
CA ARG A 9 35.60 -36.90 25.66
C ARG A 9 36.17 -35.96 26.74
N ALA A 10 35.27 -35.31 27.49
CA ALA A 10 35.49 -34.87 28.86
C ALA A 10 34.59 -35.67 29.81
N ARG A 11 35.21 -36.26 30.85
CA ARG A 11 34.58 -37.00 31.94
C ARG A 11 33.94 -36.03 32.93
N HIS A 12 32.67 -36.22 33.27
CA HIS A 12 32.09 -35.70 34.50
C HIS A 12 31.68 -36.85 35.43
N LYS A 13 32.14 -36.73 36.68
CA LYS A 13 31.85 -37.60 37.83
C LYS A 13 30.35 -37.58 38.18
N PRO A 14 29.80 -38.68 38.72
CA PRO A 14 28.44 -38.71 39.26
C PRO A 14 28.41 -38.16 40.70
N PRO A 15 27.34 -37.47 41.13
CA PRO A 15 27.11 -37.24 42.54
C PRO A 15 26.46 -38.45 43.21
N SER A 16 26.87 -38.59 44.45
CA SER A 16 26.52 -39.53 45.51
C SER A 16 25.04 -39.89 45.66
N SER A 17 24.87 -41.18 45.94
CA SER A 17 23.77 -41.85 46.64
C SER A 17 23.08 -41.01 47.73
N ASN A 18 21.76 -40.91 47.64
CA ASN A 18 20.90 -40.81 48.82
C ASN A 18 20.01 -42.05 48.90
N VAL A 19 20.02 -42.59 50.11
CA VAL A 19 19.32 -43.76 50.60
C VAL A 19 17.81 -43.55 50.46
N GLU A 20 17.12 -44.40 49.70
CA GLU A 20 15.67 -44.50 49.80
C GLU A 20 15.25 -45.96 49.98
N THR A 21 14.48 -46.13 51.05
CA THR A 21 14.03 -47.35 51.69
C THR A 21 13.33 -48.32 50.76
N ALA A 22 13.77 -49.58 50.77
CA ALA A 22 13.07 -50.71 50.18
C ALA A 22 11.68 -50.90 50.84
N LYS A 23 10.63 -50.42 50.18
CA LYS A 23 9.26 -50.88 50.44
C LYS A 23 9.05 -52.22 49.75
N LYS A 24 8.99 -53.27 50.56
CA LYS A 24 8.54 -54.62 50.20
C LYS A 24 7.27 -54.54 49.33
N HIS A 25 7.33 -55.14 48.14
CA HIS A 25 6.13 -55.53 47.40
C HIS A 25 5.27 -56.45 48.29
N PRO A 26 3.98 -56.15 48.50
CA PRO A 26 3.08 -57.14 49.07
C PRO A 26 2.84 -58.22 48.00
N SER A 27 3.12 -59.45 48.39
CA SER A 27 2.73 -60.66 47.66
C SER A 27 1.24 -60.61 47.32
N VAL A 28 0.92 -60.78 46.03
CA VAL A 28 -0.44 -60.95 45.55
C VAL A 28 -1.00 -62.26 46.12
N PRO A 29 -2.10 -62.25 46.87
CA PRO A 29 -2.75 -63.49 47.27
C PRO A 29 -3.42 -64.11 46.04
N SER A 30 -2.97 -65.32 45.67
CA SER A 30 -3.67 -66.24 44.79
C SER A 30 -5.13 -66.37 45.26
N ARG A 31 -6.06 -65.79 44.50
CA ARG A 31 -7.49 -65.80 44.81
C ARG A 31 -8.14 -66.92 43.99
N ALA A 32 -8.73 -67.88 44.71
CA ALA A 32 -9.50 -69.00 44.15
C ALA A 32 -10.53 -68.56 43.09
N PRO A 33 -10.89 -69.43 42.12
CA PRO A 33 -11.79 -69.08 41.02
C PRO A 33 -13.14 -68.60 41.56
N SER A 34 -13.37 -67.29 41.45
CA SER A 34 -14.66 -66.67 41.71
C SER A 34 -15.72 -67.30 40.80
N ASN A 35 -16.88 -67.62 41.39
CA ASN A 35 -18.07 -68.13 40.72
C ASN A 35 -18.30 -67.43 39.37
N PRO A 36 -18.34 -68.15 38.23
CA PRO A 36 -18.39 -67.57 36.88
C PRO A 36 -19.61 -66.67 36.62
N ASN A 37 -20.63 -66.73 37.48
CA ASN A 37 -21.88 -65.96 37.34
C ASN A 37 -21.93 -64.66 38.15
N LYS A 38 -20.90 -64.31 38.94
CA LYS A 38 -20.90 -63.02 39.65
C LYS A 38 -20.43 -61.89 38.72
N PRO A 39 -21.20 -60.78 38.59
CA PRO A 39 -20.75 -59.62 37.84
C PRO A 39 -19.45 -59.09 38.44
N ARG A 40 -18.48 -58.79 37.58
CA ARG A 40 -17.16 -58.28 38.00
C ARG A 40 -17.15 -56.77 37.84
N THR A 41 -16.44 -56.07 38.71
CA THR A 41 -16.39 -54.60 38.70
C THR A 41 -14.94 -54.12 38.54
N ILE A 42 -14.70 -53.27 37.56
CA ILE A 42 -13.44 -52.53 37.37
C ILE A 42 -13.68 -51.08 37.79
N ASN A 43 -12.88 -50.58 38.73
CA ASN A 43 -12.90 -49.17 39.12
C ASN A 43 -11.83 -48.41 38.32
N PHE A 44 -12.23 -47.34 37.65
CA PHE A 44 -11.29 -46.45 36.99
C PHE A 44 -10.75 -45.45 38.02
N ARG A 45 -9.48 -45.06 37.88
CA ARG A 45 -8.86 -44.05 38.75
C ARG A 45 -9.31 -42.62 38.41
N TYR A 46 -10.01 -42.46 37.30
CA TYR A 46 -10.43 -41.17 36.78
C TYR A 46 -11.64 -40.63 37.55
N ARG A 47 -11.48 -39.39 38.03
CA ARG A 47 -12.55 -38.55 38.58
C ARG A 47 -12.84 -37.41 37.61
N PRO A 48 -14.08 -36.89 37.58
CA PRO A 48 -14.35 -35.56 37.05
C PRO A 48 -13.37 -34.57 37.69
N ASN A 49 -12.49 -33.99 36.88
CA ASN A 49 -11.51 -33.00 37.29
C ASN A 49 -11.58 -31.79 36.34
N ASN A 50 -10.81 -30.75 36.63
CA ASN A 50 -10.81 -29.51 35.84
C ASN A 50 -10.44 -29.71 34.36
N SER A 51 -9.78 -30.81 33.96
CA SER A 51 -9.51 -31.11 32.54
C SER A 51 -10.69 -31.78 31.85
N THR A 52 -11.44 -32.66 32.52
CA THR A 52 -12.67 -33.26 31.96
C THR A 52 -13.79 -32.24 31.73
N HIS A 53 -13.87 -31.18 32.56
CA HIS A 53 -14.83 -30.09 32.38
C HIS A 53 -14.56 -29.20 31.15
N ARG A 54 -13.40 -29.34 30.50
CA ARG A 54 -13.09 -28.61 29.26
C ARG A 54 -13.59 -29.32 28.00
N TRP A 55 -13.96 -30.60 28.11
CA TRP A 55 -14.49 -31.36 26.99
C TRP A 55 -16.00 -31.22 26.92
N GLY A 56 -16.52 -30.90 25.74
CA GLY A 56 -17.92 -31.04 25.42
C GLY A 56 -18.23 -32.41 24.80
N PRO A 57 -19.51 -32.69 24.54
CA PRO A 57 -19.91 -33.93 23.87
C PRO A 57 -19.38 -34.02 22.44
N ASP A 58 -19.10 -32.89 21.78
CA ASP A 58 -18.48 -32.84 20.45
C ASP A 58 -17.04 -33.40 20.50
N GLU A 59 -16.23 -32.97 21.47
CA GLU A 59 -14.86 -33.47 21.67
C GLU A 59 -14.84 -34.95 22.09
N ALA A 60 -15.77 -35.35 22.96
CA ALA A 60 -15.91 -36.74 23.37
C ALA A 60 -16.29 -37.65 22.19
N PHE A 61 -17.28 -37.25 21.39
CA PHE A 61 -17.69 -38.01 20.21
C PHE A 61 -16.56 -38.11 19.18
N ARG A 62 -15.83 -37.01 18.95
CA ARG A 62 -14.67 -36.95 18.06
C ARG A 62 -13.61 -38.00 18.41
N GLU A 63 -13.25 -38.16 19.68
CA GLU A 63 -12.25 -39.17 20.08
C GLU A 63 -12.74 -40.60 19.85
N ILE A 64 -14.02 -40.87 20.10
CA ILE A 64 -14.61 -42.19 19.79
C ILE A 64 -14.60 -42.45 18.29
N VAL A 65 -14.97 -41.46 17.48
CA VAL A 65 -14.95 -41.52 16.01
C VAL A 65 -13.53 -41.71 15.47
N LYS A 66 -12.55 -40.98 16.02
CA LYS A 66 -11.14 -41.10 15.67
C LYS A 66 -10.67 -42.53 15.92
N ARG A 67 -10.96 -43.07 17.11
CA ARG A 67 -10.61 -44.44 17.47
C ARG A 67 -11.27 -45.46 16.55
N TRP A 68 -12.56 -45.28 16.27
CA TRP A 68 -13.31 -46.14 15.35
C TRP A 68 -12.69 -46.17 13.96
N ARG A 69 -12.32 -45.02 13.40
CA ARG A 69 -11.61 -44.92 12.11
C ARG A 69 -10.25 -45.62 12.16
N GLU A 70 -9.45 -45.35 13.18
CA GLU A 70 -8.12 -45.95 13.36
C GLU A 70 -8.19 -47.48 13.48
N ASP A 71 -9.14 -48.00 14.27
CA ASP A 71 -9.34 -49.44 14.46
C ASP A 71 -9.79 -50.11 13.14
N ILE A 72 -10.70 -49.50 12.37
CA ILE A 72 -11.11 -50.02 11.05
C ILE A 72 -9.93 -50.04 10.08
N ILE A 73 -9.16 -48.96 9.99
CA ILE A 73 -8.00 -48.85 9.11
C ILE A 73 -6.97 -49.93 9.48
N HIS A 74 -6.66 -50.05 10.78
CA HIS A 74 -5.71 -51.03 11.28
C HIS A 74 -6.13 -52.48 11.00
N LEU A 75 -7.38 -52.84 11.31
CA LEU A 75 -7.89 -54.21 11.16
C LEU A 75 -8.09 -54.62 9.69
N SER A 76 -8.50 -53.68 8.83
CA SER A 76 -8.74 -53.97 7.41
C SER A 76 -7.46 -53.95 6.56
N GLY A 77 -6.39 -53.35 7.09
CA GLY A 77 -5.15 -53.07 6.36
C GLY A 77 -5.33 -52.10 5.20
N MET A 78 -6.39 -51.28 5.22
CA MET A 78 -6.69 -50.36 4.12
C MET A 78 -5.83 -49.09 4.24
N PRO A 79 -5.36 -48.53 3.12
CA PRO A 79 -4.81 -47.18 3.12
C PRO A 79 -5.84 -46.18 3.65
N GLU A 80 -5.39 -45.19 4.41
CA GLU A 80 -6.26 -44.18 5.01
C GLU A 80 -7.05 -43.38 3.96
N GLU A 81 -6.47 -43.20 2.78
CA GLU A 81 -7.06 -42.53 1.61
C GLU A 81 -8.27 -43.30 1.06
N ASN A 82 -8.34 -44.61 1.34
CA ASN A 82 -9.44 -45.49 0.93
C ASN A 82 -10.53 -45.61 2.01
N PHE A 83 -10.39 -44.91 3.14
CA PHE A 83 -11.43 -44.88 4.16
C PHE A 83 -12.58 -43.97 3.70
N ALA A 84 -13.67 -44.59 3.23
CA ALA A 84 -14.87 -43.90 2.78
C ALA A 84 -16.09 -44.35 3.60
N VAL A 85 -16.90 -43.38 4.00
CA VAL A 85 -18.12 -43.63 4.79
C VAL A 85 -19.36 -43.38 3.93
N PHE A 86 -20.26 -44.34 3.91
CA PHE A 86 -21.53 -44.27 3.21
C PHE A 86 -22.63 -43.92 4.21
N ARG A 87 -23.31 -42.80 3.96
CA ARG A 87 -24.41 -42.33 4.78
C ARG A 87 -25.73 -42.88 4.24
N GLN A 88 -26.52 -43.49 5.11
CA GLN A 88 -27.87 -43.97 4.83
C GLN A 88 -28.83 -43.40 5.87
N GLU A 89 -29.96 -42.87 5.41
CA GLU A 89 -31.02 -42.37 6.29
C GLU A 89 -32.31 -43.11 5.94
N GLU A 90 -32.86 -43.84 6.91
CA GLU A 90 -34.09 -44.62 6.76
C GLU A 90 -35.16 -44.03 7.67
N ARG A 91 -36.34 -43.75 7.12
CA ARG A 91 -37.53 -43.39 7.89
C ARG A 91 -38.48 -44.57 7.85
N GLY A 92 -38.98 -44.98 9.01
CA GLY A 92 -39.94 -46.08 9.10
C GLY A 92 -41.31 -45.68 8.53
N ASP A 93 -42.19 -46.68 8.34
CA ASP A 93 -43.56 -46.50 7.84
C ASP A 93 -44.38 -45.50 8.68
N TYR A 94 -44.02 -45.36 9.96
CA TYR A 94 -44.47 -44.27 10.82
C TYR A 94 -43.38 -43.20 10.84
N ASP A 95 -43.73 -41.98 10.40
CA ASP A 95 -42.83 -40.80 10.26
C ASP A 95 -42.10 -40.40 11.57
N ASP A 96 -42.44 -41.06 12.69
CA ASP A 96 -41.80 -40.92 14.00
C ASP A 96 -40.51 -41.73 14.15
N ASN A 97 -40.25 -42.76 13.33
CA ASN A 97 -39.09 -43.64 13.43
C ASN A 97 -37.98 -43.23 12.46
N LEU A 98 -36.79 -42.92 12.97
CA LEU A 98 -35.64 -42.48 12.17
C LEU A 98 -34.39 -43.29 12.50
N SER A 99 -33.70 -43.77 11.46
CA SER A 99 -32.35 -44.31 11.55
C SER A 99 -31.39 -43.53 10.65
N ILE A 100 -30.26 -43.10 11.21
CA ILE A 100 -29.15 -42.47 10.47
C ILE A 100 -27.93 -43.35 10.66
N CYS A 101 -27.40 -43.92 9.59
CA CYS A 101 -26.30 -44.88 9.63
C CYS A 101 -25.14 -44.43 8.74
N TYR A 102 -23.93 -44.48 9.28
CA TYR A 102 -22.66 -44.19 8.62
C TYR A 102 -21.87 -45.50 8.53
N ARG A 103 -21.78 -46.10 7.35
CA ARG A 103 -21.21 -47.45 7.13
C ARG A 103 -19.87 -47.40 6.40
N VAL A 104 -18.96 -48.31 6.72
CA VAL A 104 -17.68 -48.46 6.03
C VAL A 104 -17.58 -49.84 5.39
N PHE A 105 -17.13 -49.86 4.13
CA PHE A 105 -16.90 -51.09 3.38
C PHE A 105 -15.45 -51.12 2.86
N LYS A 106 -14.89 -52.32 2.71
CA LYS A 106 -13.60 -52.50 2.06
C LYS A 106 -13.73 -52.33 0.54
N LEU A 107 -13.20 -51.22 0.02
CA LEU A 107 -13.14 -50.96 -1.42
C LEU A 107 -12.34 -52.05 -2.15
N GLY A 108 -12.82 -52.49 -3.31
CA GLY A 108 -12.18 -53.51 -4.14
C GLY A 108 -12.36 -54.96 -3.67
N SER A 109 -13.20 -55.20 -2.65
CA SER A 109 -13.67 -56.55 -2.32
C SER A 109 -15.02 -56.80 -2.99
N GLU A 110 -15.13 -57.91 -3.72
CA GLU A 110 -16.41 -58.44 -4.22
C GLU A 110 -16.63 -59.82 -3.57
N PRO A 111 -17.69 -59.99 -2.76
CA PRO A 111 -18.67 -58.98 -2.34
C PRO A 111 -18.07 -57.90 -1.42
N LYS A 112 -18.72 -56.73 -1.35
CA LYS A 112 -18.30 -55.60 -0.50
C LYS A 112 -18.26 -56.04 0.95
N LYS A 113 -17.05 -56.17 1.51
CA LYS A 113 -16.88 -56.53 2.92
C LYS A 113 -17.23 -55.34 3.83
N PHE A 114 -18.30 -55.46 4.61
CA PHE A 114 -18.64 -54.52 5.69
C PHE A 114 -17.54 -54.49 6.77
N LEU A 115 -17.22 -53.31 7.32
CA LEU A 115 -16.15 -53.14 8.33
C LEU A 115 -16.65 -52.53 9.64
N GLY A 116 -17.78 -51.84 9.64
CA GLY A 116 -18.33 -51.19 10.82
C GLY A 116 -19.28 -50.04 10.49
N HIS A 117 -19.93 -49.51 11.51
CA HIS A 117 -20.83 -48.37 11.38
C HIS A 117 -20.90 -47.48 12.61
N ILE A 118 -21.46 -46.28 12.42
CA ILE A 118 -22.01 -45.42 13.47
C ILE A 118 -23.48 -45.19 13.13
N ARG A 119 -24.39 -45.57 14.02
CA ARG A 119 -25.83 -45.54 13.77
C ARG A 119 -26.54 -44.83 14.91
N TYR A 120 -27.43 -43.91 14.55
CA TYR A 120 -28.48 -43.40 15.42
C TYR A 120 -29.77 -44.11 15.06
N SER A 121 -30.51 -44.59 16.06
CA SER A 121 -31.86 -45.13 15.89
C SER A 121 -32.75 -44.57 16.97
N GLY A 122 -33.85 -43.92 16.60
CA GLY A 122 -34.72 -43.23 17.54
C GLY A 122 -36.15 -43.08 17.07
N THR A 123 -36.99 -42.71 18.03
CA THR A 123 -38.41 -42.43 17.83
C THR A 123 -38.70 -41.03 18.37
N LYS A 124 -39.43 -40.19 17.63
CA LYS A 124 -39.78 -38.82 18.06
C LYS A 124 -38.57 -37.96 18.43
N GLY A 125 -37.47 -38.12 17.68
CA GLY A 125 -36.23 -37.36 17.87
C GLY A 125 -35.39 -37.75 19.09
N GLN A 126 -35.72 -38.84 19.80
CA GLN A 126 -34.94 -39.39 20.90
C GLN A 126 -34.58 -40.85 20.64
N GLY A 127 -33.34 -41.24 20.90
CA GLY A 127 -32.86 -42.56 20.51
C GLY A 127 -31.53 -42.97 21.11
N THR A 128 -30.97 -44.02 20.53
CA THR A 128 -29.69 -44.61 20.90
C THR A 128 -28.68 -44.42 19.77
N VAL A 129 -27.42 -44.25 20.14
CA VAL A 129 -26.30 -44.25 19.19
C VAL A 129 -25.47 -45.52 19.42
N ASP A 130 -25.26 -46.30 18.37
CA ASP A 130 -24.39 -47.47 18.39
C ASP A 130 -23.24 -47.37 17.39
N ILE A 131 -22.04 -47.72 17.83
CA ILE A 131 -20.80 -47.67 17.07
C ILE A 131 -20.22 -49.07 17.04
N LEU A 132 -20.15 -49.67 15.86
CA LEU A 132 -19.71 -51.03 15.62
C LEU A 132 -18.39 -51.05 14.85
N THR A 133 -17.44 -51.84 15.33
CA THR A 133 -16.22 -52.20 14.61
C THR A 133 -16.17 -53.71 14.43
N GLN A 134 -16.17 -54.17 13.18
CA GLN A 134 -16.17 -55.59 12.88
C GLN A 134 -14.82 -56.24 13.17
N GLY A 135 -14.82 -57.40 13.82
CA GLY A 135 -13.61 -58.17 14.12
C GLY A 135 -12.71 -57.57 15.21
N LEU A 136 -13.07 -56.41 15.78
CA LEU A 136 -12.38 -55.84 16.91
C LEU A 136 -12.76 -56.59 18.19
N LYS A 137 -11.77 -57.04 18.95
CA LYS A 137 -11.95 -57.69 20.26
C LYS A 137 -11.22 -56.88 21.33
N LEU A 138 -11.91 -55.95 21.96
CA LEU A 138 -11.37 -55.18 23.08
C LEU A 138 -11.38 -55.98 24.38
N ASP A 139 -10.27 -55.89 25.12
CA ASP A 139 -10.17 -56.32 26.52
C ASP A 139 -9.92 -55.07 27.39
N MET A 140 -10.63 -54.94 28.52
CA MET A 140 -10.47 -53.82 29.45
C MET A 140 -9.34 -54.04 30.46
N GLY A 141 -8.28 -54.73 30.04
CA GLY A 141 -7.04 -54.90 30.80
C GLY A 141 -7.03 -56.10 31.75
N TRP A 142 -7.89 -57.10 31.53
CA TRP A 142 -7.99 -58.29 32.38
C TRP A 142 -7.31 -59.54 31.79
N SER A 143 -6.71 -59.46 30.59
CA SER A 143 -6.02 -60.58 29.95
C SER A 143 -5.15 -61.35 30.96
N ASP A 144 -5.42 -62.65 31.11
CA ASP A 144 -4.58 -63.56 31.91
C ASP A 144 -3.14 -63.39 31.41
N PRO A 145 -2.16 -63.04 32.27
CA PRO A 145 -0.78 -62.81 31.84
C PRO A 145 -0.15 -64.03 31.13
N ASN A 146 -0.80 -65.19 31.19
CA ASN A 146 -0.43 -66.43 30.49
C ASN A 146 -1.13 -66.67 29.14
N SER A 147 -2.04 -65.79 28.71
CA SER A 147 -2.75 -65.87 27.43
C SER A 147 -1.82 -65.54 26.25
N ARG A 148 -1.36 -66.57 25.52
CA ARG A 148 -0.57 -66.43 24.27
C ARG A 148 -1.46 -66.26 23.03
N GLY A 149 -2.49 -65.42 23.12
CA GLY A 149 -3.37 -65.08 21.99
C GLY A 149 -2.84 -63.91 21.14
N PRO A 150 -3.36 -63.71 19.92
CA PRO A 150 -3.03 -62.54 19.10
C PRO A 150 -3.32 -61.24 19.86
N ILE A 151 -2.45 -60.25 19.66
CA ILE A 151 -2.38 -58.95 20.38
C ILE A 151 -3.78 -58.40 20.66
N GLU A 152 -4.19 -58.48 21.92
CA GLU A 152 -5.47 -57.94 22.38
C GLU A 152 -5.31 -56.42 22.54
N ALA A 153 -6.18 -55.65 21.87
CA ALA A 153 -6.26 -54.22 22.11
C ALA A 153 -6.80 -54.01 23.54
N LYS A 154 -5.90 -53.73 24.47
CA LYS A 154 -6.26 -53.16 25.78
C LYS A 154 -6.91 -51.80 25.51
N ILE A 155 -7.85 -51.37 26.34
CA ILE A 155 -8.26 -49.95 26.40
C ILE A 155 -7.17 -49.21 27.20
N PRO A 156 -6.22 -48.48 26.57
CA PRO A 156 -5.10 -47.88 27.29
C PRO A 156 -5.15 -46.35 27.23
N ASP A 157 -6.23 -45.76 26.69
CA ASP A 157 -6.25 -44.35 26.32
C ASP A 157 -7.15 -43.56 27.26
N GLU A 158 -6.54 -42.70 28.06
CA GLU A 158 -7.20 -41.75 28.94
C GLU A 158 -8.25 -40.90 28.19
N SER A 159 -8.07 -40.71 26.88
CA SER A 159 -8.99 -39.99 25.99
C SER A 159 -10.35 -40.69 25.87
N LEU A 160 -10.36 -42.03 25.78
CA LEU A 160 -11.61 -42.80 25.68
C LEU A 160 -12.34 -42.86 27.02
N GLU A 161 -11.61 -43.03 28.12
CA GLU A 161 -12.18 -42.93 29.47
C GLU A 161 -12.81 -41.54 29.69
N THR A 162 -12.13 -40.48 29.26
CA THR A 162 -12.63 -39.10 29.30
C THR A 162 -13.88 -38.92 28.45
N ALA A 163 -13.92 -39.47 27.23
CA ALA A 163 -15.11 -39.41 26.38
C ALA A 163 -16.31 -40.10 27.02
N ILE A 164 -16.12 -41.29 27.62
CA ILE A 164 -17.16 -42.02 28.37
C ILE A 164 -17.68 -41.18 29.54
N LEU A 165 -16.78 -40.56 30.31
CA LEU A 165 -17.15 -39.67 31.40
C LEU A 165 -18.05 -38.53 30.91
N VAL A 166 -17.63 -37.82 29.86
CA VAL A 166 -18.38 -36.67 29.32
C VAL A 166 -19.80 -37.03 28.93
N PHE A 167 -20.02 -38.19 28.30
CA PHE A 167 -21.38 -38.62 27.96
C PHE A 167 -22.23 -38.99 29.19
N MET A 168 -21.60 -39.45 30.28
CA MET A 168 -22.30 -39.86 31.49
C MET A 168 -22.59 -38.74 32.48
N MET A 169 -21.84 -37.64 32.41
CA MET A 169 -21.97 -36.47 33.30
C MET A 169 -23.13 -35.55 32.89
N SER A 170 -23.54 -34.68 33.81
CA SER A 170 -24.46 -33.59 33.50
C SER A 170 -23.82 -32.57 32.52
N PRO A 171 -24.58 -32.00 31.56
CA PRO A 171 -26.02 -32.17 31.34
C PRO A 171 -26.43 -33.39 30.49
N GLN A 172 -25.49 -34.10 29.86
CA GLN A 172 -25.79 -35.19 28.93
C GLN A 172 -26.52 -36.35 29.61
N ASN A 173 -25.93 -36.91 30.68
CA ASN A 173 -26.50 -38.00 31.47
C ASN A 173 -26.85 -39.27 30.65
N HIS A 174 -26.12 -39.57 29.58
CA HIS A 174 -26.36 -40.76 28.77
C HIS A 174 -25.87 -42.04 29.46
N LYS A 175 -26.57 -43.15 29.24
CA LYS A 175 -26.08 -44.48 29.60
C LYS A 175 -25.05 -44.92 28.57
N VAL A 176 -23.94 -45.49 29.03
CA VAL A 176 -22.86 -45.97 28.17
C VAL A 176 -22.61 -47.46 28.40
N ARG A 177 -22.52 -48.21 27.31
CA ARG A 177 -22.20 -49.65 27.31
C ARG A 177 -21.16 -49.97 26.26
N LEU A 178 -20.36 -50.99 26.54
CA LEU A 178 -19.42 -51.58 25.59
C LEU A 178 -19.65 -53.09 25.55
N ARG A 179 -20.01 -53.61 24.39
CA ARG A 179 -20.08 -55.05 24.14
C ARG A 179 -18.85 -55.45 23.34
N SER A 180 -18.12 -56.43 23.83
CA SER A 180 -16.96 -56.99 23.15
C SER A 180 -16.81 -58.44 23.60
N ARG A 181 -16.54 -59.36 22.65
CA ARG A 181 -16.54 -60.80 22.91
C ARG A 181 -17.90 -61.23 23.50
N LEU A 182 -17.88 -62.01 24.59
CA LEU A 182 -19.05 -62.46 25.33
C LEU A 182 -19.35 -61.58 26.56
N PHE A 183 -18.83 -60.36 26.58
CA PHE A 183 -18.94 -59.46 27.73
C PHE A 183 -19.73 -58.19 27.39
N ASP A 184 -20.63 -57.82 28.29
CA ASP A 184 -21.37 -56.56 28.31
C ASP A 184 -20.84 -55.71 29.48
N TRP A 185 -20.05 -54.70 29.14
CA TRP A 185 -19.50 -53.73 30.08
C TRP A 185 -20.47 -52.57 30.23
N ARG A 186 -20.94 -52.34 31.45
CA ARG A 186 -21.87 -51.25 31.80
C ARG A 186 -21.15 -50.23 32.66
N PHE A 187 -21.02 -49.01 32.15
CA PHE A 187 -20.37 -47.92 32.86
C PHE A 187 -21.35 -47.22 33.80
N ASN A 188 -20.91 -46.91 35.02
CA ASN A 188 -21.69 -46.15 36.00
C ASN A 188 -20.77 -45.37 36.96
N PHE A 189 -21.34 -44.40 37.68
CA PHE A 189 -20.66 -43.77 38.82
C PHE A 189 -21.00 -44.51 40.10
N ASN A 190 -20.03 -44.60 41.02
CA ASN A 190 -20.27 -45.12 42.36
C ASN A 190 -20.80 -44.02 43.29
N LYS A 191 -21.12 -44.37 44.55
CA LYS A 191 -21.58 -43.41 45.58
C LYS A 191 -20.59 -42.27 45.89
N HIS A 192 -19.36 -42.35 45.41
CA HIS A 192 -18.32 -41.35 45.57
C HIS A 192 -18.04 -40.56 44.28
N GLY A 193 -18.83 -40.75 43.22
CA GLY A 193 -18.63 -40.09 41.93
C GLY A 193 -17.47 -40.62 41.10
N ASN A 194 -16.90 -41.79 41.44
CA ASN A 194 -15.86 -42.41 40.60
C ASN A 194 -16.50 -43.29 39.53
N LEU A 195 -15.94 -43.27 38.32
CA LEU A 195 -16.33 -44.15 37.24
C LEU A 195 -15.94 -45.60 37.53
N PHE A 196 -16.85 -46.52 37.27
CA PHE A 196 -16.59 -47.95 37.25
C PHE A 196 -17.33 -48.61 36.08
N ALA A 197 -16.84 -49.78 35.66
CA ALA A 197 -17.53 -50.65 34.71
C ALA A 197 -17.88 -51.98 35.37
N MET A 198 -19.11 -52.43 35.16
CA MET A 198 -19.54 -53.80 35.51
C MET A 198 -19.49 -54.68 34.28
N GLN A 199 -18.74 -55.77 34.37
CA GLN A 199 -18.72 -56.84 33.40
C GLN A 199 -19.87 -57.81 33.70
N HIS A 200 -20.73 -57.99 32.72
CA HIS A 200 -21.71 -59.06 32.68
C HIS A 200 -21.32 -60.04 31.58
N ASN A 201 -21.42 -61.35 31.86
CA ASN A 201 -21.42 -62.34 30.80
C ASN A 201 -22.74 -62.19 30.03
N ILE A 202 -22.65 -62.18 28.71
CA ILE A 202 -23.83 -62.31 27.86
C ILE A 202 -24.41 -63.70 28.12
N ALA A 203 -25.71 -63.77 28.45
CA ALA A 203 -26.35 -65.01 28.84
C ALA A 203 -26.29 -66.05 27.70
N PRO A 204 -26.08 -67.35 27.98
CA PRO A 204 -25.95 -68.37 26.95
C PRO A 204 -27.20 -68.53 26.06
N GLU A 205 -28.39 -68.24 26.57
CA GLU A 205 -29.65 -68.18 25.80
C GLU A 205 -29.59 -67.06 24.74
N MET A 206 -29.12 -65.89 25.14
CA MET A 206 -28.87 -64.78 24.23
C MET A 206 -27.80 -65.17 23.20
N THR A 207 -26.75 -65.88 23.62
CA THR A 207 -25.68 -66.38 22.73
C THR A 207 -26.22 -67.35 21.67
N GLN A 208 -27.28 -68.11 21.95
CA GLN A 208 -27.91 -68.99 20.97
C GLN A 208 -28.71 -68.20 19.93
N ASP A 209 -29.58 -67.27 20.36
CA ASP A 209 -30.31 -66.36 19.46
C ASP A 209 -29.35 -65.53 18.59
N ILE A 210 -28.20 -65.16 19.17
CA ILE A 210 -27.11 -64.45 18.52
C ILE A 210 -26.43 -65.33 17.46
N ASN A 211 -26.14 -66.60 17.77
CA ASN A 211 -25.51 -67.51 16.83
C ASN A 211 -26.45 -67.79 15.65
N GLU A 212 -27.74 -67.96 15.91
CA GLU A 212 -28.78 -68.12 14.89
C GLU A 212 -28.90 -66.85 14.01
N ALA A 213 -28.95 -65.66 14.63
CA ALA A 213 -28.91 -64.39 13.90
C ALA A 213 -27.60 -64.20 13.12
N THR A 214 -26.46 -64.65 13.66
CA THR A 214 -25.14 -64.59 12.99
C THR A 214 -25.09 -65.50 11.78
N GLU A 215 -25.66 -66.70 11.86
CA GLU A 215 -25.78 -67.61 10.72
C GLU A 215 -26.68 -67.04 9.63
N ASP A 216 -27.79 -66.39 9.99
CA ASP A 216 -28.66 -65.72 9.03
C ASP A 216 -28.00 -64.50 8.38
N ILE A 217 -27.23 -63.74 9.17
CA ILE A 217 -26.39 -62.63 8.68
C ILE A 217 -25.32 -63.13 7.70
N GLN A 218 -24.69 -64.27 7.98
CA GLN A 218 -23.68 -64.87 7.10
C GLN A 218 -24.29 -65.45 5.80
N ARG A 219 -25.58 -65.83 5.82
CA ARG A 219 -26.32 -66.28 4.62
C ARG A 219 -26.78 -65.12 3.74
N SER A 220 -27.04 -63.94 4.31
CA SER A 220 -27.30 -62.72 3.55
C SER A 220 -25.99 -62.15 2.99
N ASP A 221 -25.95 -61.78 1.70
CA ASP A 221 -24.77 -61.38 0.89
C ASP A 221 -23.92 -60.20 1.41
N GLY A 222 -23.33 -60.31 2.61
CA GLY A 222 -22.34 -59.37 3.16
C GLY A 222 -22.87 -57.96 3.49
N LEU A 223 -24.17 -57.72 3.37
CA LEU A 223 -24.80 -56.40 3.54
C LEU A 223 -25.37 -56.15 4.94
N CYS A 224 -25.43 -57.15 5.82
CA CYS A 224 -26.02 -56.96 7.13
C CYS A 224 -25.09 -56.12 8.03
N SER A 225 -25.67 -55.08 8.65
CA SER A 225 -24.98 -54.13 9.53
C SER A 225 -25.17 -54.46 11.01
N ASP A 226 -25.69 -55.64 11.33
CA ASP A 226 -25.91 -56.04 12.72
C ASP A 226 -24.65 -56.67 13.33
N ALA A 227 -24.44 -56.38 14.61
CA ALA A 227 -23.25 -56.79 15.33
C ALA A 227 -23.22 -58.30 15.56
N VAL A 228 -22.14 -58.96 15.16
CA VAL A 228 -21.88 -60.36 15.52
C VAL A 228 -21.27 -60.38 16.91
N LEU A 229 -22.12 -60.61 17.91
CA LEU A 229 -21.69 -60.72 19.31
C LEU A 229 -20.68 -61.88 19.46
N GLY A 230 -19.59 -61.65 20.20
CA GLY A 230 -18.45 -62.57 20.27
C GLY A 230 -17.29 -62.23 19.31
N GLN A 231 -17.58 -61.61 18.17
CA GLN A 231 -16.59 -61.29 17.14
C GLN A 231 -16.32 -59.79 17.01
N ASP A 232 -17.35 -58.98 17.24
CA ASP A 232 -17.31 -57.54 17.05
C ASP A 232 -17.25 -56.77 18.38
N THR A 233 -16.89 -55.50 18.28
CA THR A 233 -16.97 -54.54 19.39
C THR A 233 -18.04 -53.51 19.08
N GLN A 234 -18.98 -53.32 20.01
CA GLN A 234 -20.07 -52.35 19.91
C GLN A 234 -20.08 -51.41 21.12
N PHE A 235 -19.94 -50.11 20.87
CA PHE A 235 -20.19 -49.05 21.83
C PHE A 235 -21.64 -48.56 21.69
N ILE A 236 -22.36 -48.39 22.79
CA ILE A 236 -23.77 -47.97 22.80
C ILE A 236 -23.97 -46.83 23.79
N PHE A 237 -24.62 -45.75 23.34
CA PHE A 237 -24.94 -44.55 24.12
C PHE A 237 -26.43 -44.21 24.02
N GLY A 238 -27.00 -43.63 25.09
CA GLY A 238 -28.36 -43.09 25.07
C GLY A 238 -29.47 -44.11 25.35
N GLU A 239 -29.15 -45.30 25.86
CA GLU A 239 -30.20 -46.20 26.34
C GLU A 239 -30.88 -45.62 27.60
N PRO A 240 -32.22 -45.73 27.72
CA PRO A 240 -32.89 -45.36 28.96
C PRO A 240 -32.45 -46.27 30.11
N GLY A 241 -32.45 -45.73 31.33
CA GLY A 241 -32.08 -46.50 32.52
C GLY A 241 -31.93 -45.65 33.77
N LYS A 242 -31.52 -46.30 34.87
CA LYS A 242 -31.17 -45.65 36.14
C LYS A 242 -29.69 -45.84 36.42
N GLY A 243 -29.06 -44.86 37.04
CA GLY A 243 -27.64 -44.90 37.41
C GLY A 243 -27.33 -43.93 38.55
N GLN A 244 -26.05 -43.65 38.77
CA GLN A 244 -25.61 -42.55 39.64
C GLN A 244 -24.97 -41.44 38.79
N ASP A 245 -25.07 -40.19 39.20
CA ASP A 245 -24.40 -39.04 38.58
C ASP A 245 -22.93 -38.90 39.06
N GLU A 246 -22.23 -37.88 38.56
CA GLU A 246 -20.85 -37.53 38.94
C GLU A 246 -20.67 -37.21 40.44
N HIS A 247 -21.76 -37.00 41.18
CA HIS A 247 -21.76 -36.76 42.63
C HIS A 247 -22.18 -38.00 43.42
N GLY A 248 -22.52 -39.11 42.75
CA GLY A 248 -22.98 -40.34 43.35
C GLY A 248 -24.48 -40.37 43.68
N ASN A 249 -25.26 -39.36 43.28
CA ASN A 249 -26.71 -39.33 43.49
C ASN A 249 -27.42 -40.18 42.45
N PRO A 250 -28.55 -40.83 42.79
CA PRO A 250 -29.37 -41.53 41.80
C PRO A 250 -29.87 -40.59 40.70
N THR A 251 -29.67 -40.97 39.44
CA THR A 251 -30.13 -40.20 38.28
C THR A 251 -30.76 -41.10 37.22
N THR A 252 -31.61 -40.51 36.37
CA THR A 252 -32.19 -41.18 35.20
C THR A 252 -31.32 -40.89 33.99
N ARG A 253 -31.02 -41.95 33.22
CA ARG A 253 -30.22 -41.83 32.00
C ARG A 253 -31.09 -41.36 30.84
N SER A 254 -30.60 -40.38 30.12
CA SER A 254 -31.29 -39.74 29.00
C SER A 254 -30.98 -40.43 27.68
N GLN A 255 -31.93 -40.37 26.75
CA GLN A 255 -31.71 -40.75 25.36
C GLN A 255 -30.97 -39.64 24.59
N VAL A 256 -30.28 -40.01 23.52
CA VAL A 256 -29.61 -39.05 22.64
C VAL A 256 -30.68 -38.39 21.77
N ARG A 257 -30.67 -37.05 21.72
CA ARG A 257 -31.53 -36.30 20.81
C ARG A 257 -30.95 -36.36 19.40
N GLU A 258 -31.81 -36.49 18.40
CA GLU A 258 -31.39 -36.51 16.98
C GLU A 258 -30.55 -35.28 16.63
N CYS A 259 -30.96 -34.09 17.09
CA CYS A 259 -30.24 -32.85 16.82
C CYS A 259 -28.83 -32.84 17.42
N ASP A 260 -28.64 -33.46 18.60
CA ASP A 260 -27.32 -33.61 19.21
C ASP A 260 -26.46 -34.58 18.37
N PHE A 261 -27.01 -35.72 17.97
CA PHE A 261 -26.28 -36.67 17.12
C PHE A 261 -25.86 -36.07 15.77
N ARG A 262 -26.75 -35.34 15.08
CA ARG A 262 -26.40 -34.66 13.82
C ARG A 262 -25.31 -33.60 14.03
N ARG A 263 -25.35 -32.89 15.17
CA ARG A 263 -24.28 -31.95 15.55
C ARG A 263 -22.97 -32.69 15.79
N TRP A 264 -22.99 -33.80 16.54
CA TRP A 264 -21.80 -34.61 16.80
C TRP A 264 -21.22 -35.20 15.52
N ALA A 265 -22.04 -35.59 14.55
CA ALA A 265 -21.59 -36.05 13.24
C ALA A 265 -20.79 -34.98 12.46
N ARG A 266 -20.81 -33.69 12.85
CA ARG A 266 -19.93 -32.67 12.26
C ARG A 266 -18.46 -32.85 12.66
N VAL A 267 -18.14 -33.71 13.63
CA VAL A 267 -16.74 -33.93 14.06
C VAL A 267 -15.88 -34.64 13.01
N GLY A 268 -16.48 -35.32 12.04
CA GLY A 268 -15.78 -36.01 10.97
C GLY A 268 -16.27 -35.54 9.61
N LEU A 269 -15.41 -34.91 8.81
CA LEU A 269 -15.78 -34.47 7.46
C LEU A 269 -16.14 -35.64 6.54
N PHE A 270 -15.51 -36.78 6.74
CA PHE A 270 -15.77 -38.00 5.98
C PHE A 270 -17.18 -38.58 6.19
N PHE A 271 -17.97 -38.07 7.16
CA PHE A 271 -19.39 -38.41 7.29
C PHE A 271 -20.29 -37.69 6.28
N TRP A 272 -19.76 -36.65 5.63
CA TRP A 272 -20.53 -35.74 4.81
C TRP A 272 -20.10 -35.85 3.36
N ASP A 273 -21.08 -36.10 2.51
CA ASP A 273 -20.91 -35.99 1.07
C ASP A 273 -20.94 -34.50 0.68
N LEU A 274 -19.75 -33.91 0.64
CA LEU A 274 -19.57 -32.56 0.13
C LEU A 274 -19.51 -32.68 -1.40
N SER A 275 -20.62 -32.32 -2.06
CA SER A 275 -20.73 -32.25 -3.53
C SER A 275 -19.50 -31.59 -4.18
N ASP A 276 -19.22 -31.86 -5.46
CA ASP A 276 -18.01 -31.39 -6.17
C ASP A 276 -17.78 -29.85 -6.18
N GLY A 277 -18.74 -29.05 -5.72
CA GLY A 277 -18.59 -27.61 -5.47
C GLY A 277 -18.37 -27.20 -3.99
N GLY A 278 -18.70 -28.07 -3.03
CA GLY A 278 -18.72 -27.76 -1.59
C GLY A 278 -17.34 -27.77 -0.91
N LYS A 279 -16.32 -28.31 -1.57
CA LYS A 279 -14.92 -28.25 -1.12
C LYS A 279 -13.96 -27.99 -2.28
N SER A 280 -12.79 -27.44 -1.96
CA SER A 280 -11.67 -27.33 -2.92
C SER A 280 -10.43 -27.94 -2.30
N MET A 281 -9.93 -29.01 -2.90
CA MET A 281 -8.76 -29.76 -2.43
C MET A 281 -7.47 -29.18 -3.02
N THR A 282 -6.44 -29.04 -2.19
CA THR A 282 -5.11 -28.59 -2.59
C THR A 282 -4.01 -29.43 -1.95
N SER A 283 -2.75 -29.17 -2.33
CA SER A 283 -1.57 -29.79 -1.69
C SER A 283 -1.38 -29.41 -0.22
N THR A 284 -1.86 -28.24 0.18
CA THR A 284 -1.68 -27.68 1.53
C THR A 284 -2.89 -27.88 2.45
N GLY A 285 -4.04 -28.29 1.90
CA GLY A 285 -5.25 -28.63 2.65
C GLY A 285 -6.52 -28.46 1.83
N GLU A 286 -7.65 -28.27 2.50
CA GLU A 286 -8.93 -28.07 1.84
C GLU A 286 -9.66 -26.86 2.43
N ILE A 287 -10.32 -26.10 1.57
CA ILE A 287 -11.33 -25.12 1.98
C ILE A 287 -12.72 -25.72 1.77
N ILE A 288 -13.60 -25.51 2.73
CA ILE A 288 -14.98 -26.01 2.75
C ILE A 288 -15.90 -24.81 2.63
N LEU A 289 -16.62 -24.74 1.52
CA LEU A 289 -17.47 -23.61 1.14
C LEU A 289 -18.90 -23.76 1.64
N ASP A 290 -19.25 -24.92 2.20
CA ASP A 290 -20.55 -25.17 2.78
C ASP A 290 -20.71 -24.43 4.12
N ASP A 291 -21.64 -23.48 4.17
CA ASP A 291 -21.92 -22.64 5.33
C ASP A 291 -22.23 -23.42 6.60
N ARG A 292 -22.72 -24.68 6.49
CA ARG A 292 -22.95 -25.56 7.63
C ARG A 292 -21.66 -25.89 8.39
N PHE A 293 -20.50 -25.71 7.79
CA PHE A 293 -19.19 -25.93 8.40
C PHE A 293 -18.44 -24.64 8.70
N SER A 294 -18.99 -23.47 8.36
CA SER A 294 -18.40 -22.17 8.65
C SER A 294 -17.93 -22.06 10.10
N GLY A 295 -16.73 -21.51 10.31
CA GLY A 295 -16.14 -21.36 11.63
C GLY A 295 -15.33 -22.57 12.13
N LEU A 296 -15.34 -23.69 11.41
CA LEU A 296 -14.72 -24.94 11.89
C LEU A 296 -13.35 -25.21 11.25
N LEU A 297 -12.44 -25.77 12.04
CA LEU A 297 -11.12 -26.18 11.59
C LEU A 297 -10.95 -27.67 11.84
N TYR A 298 -10.57 -28.40 10.81
CA TYR A 298 -10.33 -29.83 10.81
C TYR A 298 -8.85 -30.12 10.63
N TYR A 299 -8.41 -31.23 11.18
CA TYR A 299 -7.11 -31.82 10.96
C TYR A 299 -7.32 -33.28 10.59
N ASP A 300 -6.84 -33.68 9.41
CA ASP A 300 -7.01 -35.03 8.89
C ASP A 300 -8.48 -35.46 8.93
N SER A 301 -9.36 -34.59 8.43
CA SER A 301 -10.82 -34.78 8.36
C SER A 301 -11.53 -34.92 9.72
N LEU A 302 -10.84 -34.71 10.83
CA LEU A 302 -11.40 -34.68 12.18
C LEU A 302 -11.39 -33.26 12.74
N LEU A 303 -12.48 -32.85 13.38
CA LEU A 303 -12.62 -31.51 13.93
C LEU A 303 -11.50 -31.26 14.95
N LEU A 304 -10.87 -30.09 14.94
CA LEU A 304 -9.96 -29.72 16.01
C LEU A 304 -10.77 -29.30 17.25
N PRO A 305 -10.34 -29.70 18.46
CA PRO A 305 -11.00 -29.29 19.69
C PRO A 305 -11.19 -27.77 19.71
N ARG A 306 -12.37 -27.31 20.13
CA ARG A 306 -12.66 -25.89 20.18
C ARG A 306 -11.66 -25.24 21.13
N GLN A 307 -10.75 -24.43 20.60
CA GLN A 307 -9.81 -23.76 21.45
C GLN A 307 -10.56 -22.79 22.36
N ASP A 308 -10.13 -22.74 23.62
CA ASP A 308 -10.73 -21.90 24.66
C ASP A 308 -11.00 -20.49 24.08
N PRO A 309 -12.25 -20.01 24.08
CA PRO A 309 -12.62 -18.72 23.50
C PRO A 309 -11.86 -17.55 24.15
N ASN A 310 -11.28 -17.78 25.34
CA ASN A 310 -10.42 -16.81 26.02
C ASN A 310 -8.94 -16.85 25.57
N LYS A 311 -8.51 -17.86 24.80
CA LYS A 311 -7.10 -18.08 24.40
C LYS A 311 -6.87 -18.15 22.90
N SER A 312 -7.84 -18.59 22.11
CA SER A 312 -7.77 -18.56 20.65
C SER A 312 -8.21 -17.21 20.11
N THR A 313 -7.67 -16.83 18.95
CA THR A 313 -8.00 -15.59 18.25
C THR A 313 -9.50 -15.35 18.26
N LYS A 314 -9.95 -14.24 18.85
CA LYS A 314 -11.37 -13.81 18.94
C LYS A 314 -12.03 -13.56 17.56
N ARG A 315 -11.40 -14.00 16.47
CA ARG A 315 -11.73 -13.73 15.09
C ARG A 315 -12.51 -14.90 14.52
N PRO A 316 -13.77 -14.72 14.08
CA PRO A 316 -14.53 -15.80 13.46
C PRO A 316 -13.90 -16.19 12.12
N LEU A 317 -13.95 -17.48 11.79
CA LEU A 317 -13.64 -17.95 10.43
C LEU A 317 -14.92 -17.88 9.59
N ARG A 318 -14.80 -17.35 8.37
CA ARG A 318 -15.90 -17.31 7.39
C ARG A 318 -16.12 -18.68 6.77
N PHE A 319 -15.04 -19.38 6.44
CA PHE A 319 -15.09 -20.72 5.86
C PHE A 319 -14.62 -21.78 6.86
N ALA A 320 -14.81 -23.04 6.50
CA ALA A 320 -14.15 -24.15 7.19
C ALA A 320 -12.89 -24.58 6.44
N TYR A 321 -11.96 -25.19 7.17
CA TYR A 321 -10.69 -25.63 6.62
C TYR A 321 -10.33 -27.03 7.10
N ASN A 322 -9.75 -27.86 6.24
CA ASN A 322 -9.19 -29.16 6.60
C ASN A 322 -7.68 -29.15 6.38
N LEU A 323 -6.92 -29.29 7.45
CA LEU A 323 -5.46 -29.33 7.43
C LEU A 323 -5.00 -30.78 7.20
N PRO A 324 -4.06 -31.04 6.27
CA PRO A 324 -3.59 -32.38 5.99
C PRO A 324 -2.71 -32.89 7.15
N ARG A 325 -2.60 -34.22 7.30
CA ARG A 325 -1.72 -34.83 8.32
C ARG A 325 -0.24 -34.44 8.17
N THR A 326 0.18 -34.09 6.96
CA THR A 326 1.54 -33.61 6.65
C THR A 326 1.81 -32.18 7.12
N CYS A 327 0.79 -31.49 7.66
CA CYS A 327 0.91 -30.13 8.17
C CYS A 327 1.97 -30.06 9.28
N LYS A 328 3.08 -29.38 8.99
CA LYS A 328 4.31 -29.36 9.82
C LYS A 328 4.10 -28.77 11.22
N PHE A 329 2.99 -28.07 11.43
CA PHE A 329 2.68 -27.34 12.65
C PHE A 329 2.04 -28.23 13.74
N VAL A 330 1.65 -29.47 13.42
CA VAL A 330 0.91 -30.38 14.34
C VAL A 330 1.82 -31.41 15.03
N LYS A 331 3.13 -31.14 15.13
CA LYS A 331 4.13 -32.12 15.59
C LYS A 331 4.07 -32.46 17.09
N GLU A 332 3.42 -31.65 17.92
CA GLU A 332 3.41 -31.81 19.39
C GLU A 332 2.01 -31.97 20.01
N GLY A 333 0.98 -32.18 19.19
CA GLY A 333 -0.41 -32.39 19.62
C GLY A 333 -1.42 -31.59 18.81
N PRO A 334 -2.73 -31.78 19.05
CA PRO A 334 -3.81 -31.18 18.27
C PRO A 334 -4.01 -29.66 18.51
N VAL A 335 -3.10 -28.99 19.23
CA VAL A 335 -3.21 -27.58 19.58
C VAL A 335 -2.25 -26.76 18.73
N LEU A 336 -2.78 -26.15 17.67
CA LEU A 336 -2.05 -25.19 16.85
C LEU A 336 -1.95 -23.85 17.56
N SER A 337 -0.79 -23.18 17.44
CA SER A 337 -0.71 -21.76 17.82
C SER A 337 -1.57 -20.92 16.86
N ALA A 338 -2.04 -19.75 17.31
CA ALA A 338 -2.79 -18.83 16.47
C ALA A 338 -2.04 -18.42 15.20
N GLY A 339 -0.72 -18.24 15.31
CA GLY A 339 0.14 -17.89 14.18
C GLY A 339 0.26 -19.03 13.17
N ASP A 340 0.45 -20.26 13.64
CA ASP A 340 0.53 -21.44 12.77
C ASP A 340 -0.79 -21.72 12.09
N GLN A 341 -1.91 -21.56 12.79
CA GLN A 341 -3.25 -21.67 12.22
C GLN A 341 -3.46 -20.61 11.11
N ALA A 342 -3.15 -19.34 11.38
CA ALA A 342 -3.28 -18.28 10.39
C ALA A 342 -2.41 -18.55 9.16
N ARG A 343 -1.18 -19.04 9.35
CA ARG A 343 -0.29 -19.40 8.25
C ARG A 343 -0.84 -20.56 7.43
N ALA A 344 -1.28 -21.64 8.06
CA ALA A 344 -1.84 -22.80 7.36
C ALA A 344 -3.08 -22.43 6.54
N ILE A 345 -3.95 -21.56 7.07
CA ILE A 345 -5.12 -21.06 6.35
C ILE A 345 -4.71 -20.24 5.12
N ILE A 346 -3.72 -19.34 5.25
CA ILE A 346 -3.24 -18.55 4.10
C ILE A 346 -2.54 -19.44 3.07
N ASP A 347 -1.82 -20.48 3.48
CA ASP A 347 -1.23 -21.46 2.56
C ASP A 347 -2.33 -22.18 1.76
N ILE A 348 -3.45 -22.56 2.40
CA ILE A 348 -4.63 -23.09 1.69
C ILE A 348 -5.18 -22.06 0.70
N TRP A 349 -5.34 -20.79 1.09
CA TRP A 349 -5.80 -19.74 0.18
C TRP A 349 -4.89 -19.54 -1.03
N ASN A 350 -3.56 -19.61 -0.82
CA ASN A 350 -2.58 -19.50 -1.89
C ASN A 350 -2.79 -20.60 -2.94
N ASP A 351 -2.94 -21.85 -2.52
CA ASP A 351 -3.14 -22.96 -3.45
C ASP A 351 -4.56 -22.98 -4.05
N VAL A 352 -5.59 -22.68 -3.25
CA VAL A 352 -6.98 -22.72 -3.70
C VAL A 352 -7.22 -21.71 -4.81
N LEU A 353 -6.64 -20.52 -4.71
CA LEU A 353 -6.81 -19.48 -5.73
C LEU A 353 -6.05 -19.77 -7.02
N ALA A 354 -5.02 -20.62 -6.98
CA ALA A 354 -4.40 -21.14 -8.19
C ALA A 354 -5.34 -22.08 -8.96
N VAL A 355 -6.16 -22.87 -8.26
CA VAL A 355 -7.10 -23.84 -8.86
C VAL A 355 -8.48 -23.22 -9.16
N ARG A 356 -8.98 -22.36 -8.29
CA ARG A 356 -10.30 -21.71 -8.37
C ARG A 356 -10.19 -20.19 -8.21
N PRO A 357 -9.73 -19.46 -9.25
CA PRO A 357 -9.52 -18.00 -9.18
C PRO A 357 -10.78 -17.19 -8.85
N MET A 358 -11.98 -17.74 -9.09
CA MET A 358 -13.26 -17.10 -8.79
C MET A 358 -13.45 -16.78 -7.30
N LEU A 359 -12.79 -17.52 -6.41
CA LEU A 359 -12.83 -17.26 -4.96
C LEU A 359 -12.03 -16.00 -4.56
N ALA A 360 -11.32 -15.37 -5.49
CA ALA A 360 -10.63 -14.11 -5.25
C ALA A 360 -11.61 -13.00 -4.82
N ALA A 361 -12.86 -13.06 -5.28
CA ALA A 361 -13.91 -12.14 -4.85
C ALA A 361 -14.21 -12.27 -3.36
N GLU A 362 -14.26 -13.49 -2.84
CA GLU A 362 -14.53 -13.75 -1.43
C GLU A 362 -13.37 -13.33 -0.53
N LEU A 363 -12.14 -13.61 -0.95
CA LEU A 363 -10.96 -13.16 -0.24
C LEU A 363 -10.83 -11.63 -0.28
N SER A 364 -11.11 -10.99 -1.42
CA SER A 364 -11.14 -9.55 -1.56
C SER A 364 -12.17 -8.90 -0.65
N ALA A 365 -13.39 -9.45 -0.59
CA ALA A 365 -14.45 -8.99 0.30
C ALA A 365 -14.06 -9.10 1.78
N MET A 366 -13.42 -10.21 2.19
CA MET A 366 -12.91 -10.35 3.56
C MET A 366 -11.79 -9.36 3.86
N LEU A 367 -10.82 -9.20 2.95
CA LEU A 367 -9.72 -8.25 3.11
C LEU A 367 -10.22 -6.81 3.20
N ASN A 368 -11.27 -6.45 2.47
CA ASN A 368 -11.84 -5.10 2.47
C ASN A 368 -12.98 -4.88 3.48
N SER A 369 -13.29 -5.86 4.32
CA SER A 369 -14.34 -5.75 5.35
C SER A 369 -13.86 -4.89 6.52
N THR A 370 -14.63 -3.87 6.87
CA THR A 370 -14.42 -3.04 8.07
C THR A 370 -15.22 -3.52 9.29
N ALA A 371 -16.26 -4.34 9.07
CA ALA A 371 -17.20 -4.76 10.12
C ALA A 371 -16.69 -5.94 10.96
N LEU A 372 -15.98 -6.88 10.34
CA LEU A 372 -15.50 -8.11 10.97
C LEU A 372 -14.05 -8.39 10.58
N ASP A 373 -13.22 -8.65 11.60
CA ASP A 373 -11.82 -9.06 11.45
C ASP A 373 -11.77 -10.60 11.40
N TYR A 374 -11.86 -11.15 10.19
CA TYR A 374 -11.91 -12.58 9.96
C TYR A 374 -10.59 -13.27 10.30
N GLY A 375 -10.67 -14.48 10.87
CA GLY A 375 -9.51 -15.33 11.12
C GLY A 375 -8.87 -15.81 9.81
N ASP A 376 -9.65 -15.89 8.73
CA ASP A 376 -9.26 -16.34 7.39
C ASP A 376 -8.12 -15.49 6.80
N ILE A 377 -8.06 -14.21 7.19
CA ILE A 377 -7.11 -13.22 6.66
C ILE A 377 -6.11 -12.74 7.71
N ALA A 378 -6.07 -13.37 8.89
CA ALA A 378 -5.25 -12.93 10.02
C ALA A 378 -3.74 -12.90 9.72
N GLY A 379 -3.26 -13.75 8.81
CA GLY A 379 -1.86 -13.83 8.38
C GLY A 379 -1.57 -13.27 6.98
N ALA A 380 -2.55 -12.65 6.32
CA ALA A 380 -2.47 -12.34 4.89
C ALA A 380 -1.31 -11.39 4.53
N GLU A 381 -1.03 -10.36 5.33
CA GLU A 381 0.06 -9.39 5.08
C GLU A 381 1.44 -10.06 4.97
N ASN A 382 1.64 -11.12 5.74
CA ASN A 382 2.93 -11.80 5.84
C ASN A 382 3.07 -12.96 4.86
N HIS A 383 1.99 -13.71 4.62
CA HIS A 383 2.07 -15.02 3.97
C HIS A 383 1.38 -15.09 2.60
N LEU A 384 0.66 -14.06 2.18
CA LEU A 384 0.01 -14.07 0.87
C LEU A 384 1.05 -13.86 -0.24
N THR A 385 1.06 -14.78 -1.21
CA THR A 385 2.06 -14.84 -2.28
C THR A 385 1.84 -13.75 -3.33
N TYR A 386 2.90 -13.46 -4.10
CA TYR A 386 2.83 -12.49 -5.21
C TYR A 386 1.74 -12.86 -6.24
N ASP A 387 1.61 -14.15 -6.58
CA ASP A 387 0.64 -14.60 -7.58
C ASP A 387 -0.81 -14.38 -7.13
N VAL A 388 -1.13 -14.68 -5.87
CA VAL A 388 -2.45 -14.38 -5.32
C VAL A 388 -2.69 -12.88 -5.21
N ALA A 389 -1.68 -12.11 -4.80
CA ALA A 389 -1.80 -10.64 -4.78
C ALA A 389 -2.09 -10.09 -6.18
N ARG A 390 -1.46 -10.65 -7.23
CA ARG A 390 -1.72 -10.30 -8.63
C ARG A 390 -3.14 -10.70 -9.08
N LEU A 391 -3.64 -11.85 -8.65
CA LEU A 391 -5.04 -12.25 -8.90
C LEU A 391 -6.04 -11.31 -8.22
N LEU A 392 -5.78 -10.94 -6.96
CA LEU A 392 -6.59 -9.97 -6.22
C LEU A 392 -6.54 -8.59 -6.88
N ARG A 393 -5.38 -8.15 -7.38
CA ARG A 393 -5.25 -6.90 -8.15
C ARG A 393 -6.08 -6.95 -9.43
N ARG A 394 -6.04 -8.07 -10.17
CA ARG A 394 -6.87 -8.26 -11.37
C ARG A 394 -8.36 -8.24 -11.02
N HIS A 395 -8.75 -8.84 -9.89
CA HIS A 395 -10.13 -8.78 -9.41
C HIS A 395 -10.56 -7.35 -9.05
N LEU A 396 -9.71 -6.58 -8.37
CA LEU A 396 -9.96 -5.18 -8.05
C LEU A 396 -10.16 -4.35 -9.31
N LEU A 397 -9.19 -4.38 -10.23
CA LEU A 397 -9.20 -3.57 -11.45
C LEU A 397 -10.30 -4.01 -12.44
N GLY A 398 -10.75 -5.27 -12.37
CA GLY A 398 -11.77 -5.85 -13.24
C GLY A 398 -11.41 -5.79 -14.74
N ASP A 399 -12.41 -6.03 -15.60
CA ASP A 399 -12.34 -5.81 -17.06
C ASP A 399 -12.76 -4.38 -17.46
N ALA A 400 -12.84 -3.46 -16.49
CA ALA A 400 -13.60 -2.23 -16.66
C ALA A 400 -12.84 -1.13 -17.40
N SER A 401 -13.54 -0.56 -18.38
CA SER A 401 -13.27 0.67 -19.13
C SER A 401 -13.11 1.95 -18.30
N LYS A 402 -13.24 1.88 -16.96
CA LYS A 402 -13.09 2.99 -16.02
C LYS A 402 -11.80 2.82 -15.22
N LYS A 403 -10.94 3.85 -15.21
CA LYS A 403 -9.71 3.87 -14.42
C LYS A 403 -10.09 3.96 -12.94
N LEU A 404 -10.02 2.86 -12.19
CA LEU A 404 -10.22 2.87 -10.74
C LEU A 404 -8.95 3.33 -10.04
N TRP A 405 -9.09 4.20 -9.05
CA TRP A 405 -8.01 4.64 -8.18
C TRP A 405 -8.24 4.13 -6.76
N TYR A 406 -7.27 3.41 -6.19
CA TYR A 406 -7.38 2.91 -4.82
C TYR A 406 -6.57 3.77 -3.85
N TYR A 407 -7.10 3.96 -2.65
CA TYR A 407 -6.42 4.71 -1.58
C TYR A 407 -6.79 4.13 -0.20
N THR A 408 -6.06 4.51 0.84
CA THR A 408 -6.39 4.20 2.24
C THR A 408 -6.99 5.40 2.98
N ALA A 409 -7.73 5.14 4.07
CA ALA A 409 -8.18 6.19 4.98
C ALA A 409 -7.03 7.08 5.49
N GLU A 410 -5.85 6.49 5.70
CA GLU A 410 -4.64 7.21 6.15
C GLU A 410 -4.12 8.17 5.07
N GLU A 411 -4.10 7.76 3.80
CA GLU A 411 -3.74 8.64 2.68
C GLU A 411 -4.75 9.77 2.49
N LYS A 412 -6.05 9.47 2.60
CA LYS A 412 -7.11 10.48 2.54
C LYS A 412 -7.00 11.50 3.69
N ALA A 413 -6.60 11.05 4.87
CA ALA A 413 -6.38 11.95 6.01
C ALA A 413 -5.15 12.85 5.82
N LYS A 414 -4.11 12.37 5.13
CA LYS A 414 -2.91 13.16 4.81
C LYS A 414 -3.11 14.13 3.66
N ASN A 415 -3.94 13.77 2.68
CA ASN A 415 -4.20 14.54 1.47
C ASN A 415 -5.71 14.83 1.37
N PRO A 416 -6.21 15.93 1.97
CA PRO A 416 -7.62 16.30 1.93
C PRO A 416 -8.17 16.42 0.50
N ASP A 417 -7.32 16.90 -0.42
CA ASP A 417 -7.66 17.14 -1.83
C ASP A 417 -7.51 15.88 -2.71
N LEU A 418 -7.28 14.71 -2.10
CA LEU A 418 -7.09 13.45 -2.83
C LEU A 418 -8.28 13.11 -3.72
N HIS A 419 -9.50 13.46 -3.31
CA HIS A 419 -10.69 13.22 -4.13
C HIS A 419 -10.65 14.05 -5.42
N ASP A 420 -10.31 15.34 -5.32
CA ASP A 420 -10.21 16.25 -6.46
C ASP A 420 -9.05 15.84 -7.38
N ILE A 421 -7.95 15.31 -6.83
CA ILE A 421 -6.85 14.74 -7.61
C ILE A 421 -7.35 13.52 -8.41
N ILE A 422 -8.06 12.60 -7.76
CA ILE A 422 -8.59 11.38 -8.40
C ILE A 422 -9.61 11.72 -9.49
N GLU A 423 -10.52 12.65 -9.23
CA GLU A 423 -11.52 13.08 -10.21
C GLU A 423 -10.87 13.75 -11.43
N ARG A 424 -9.90 14.64 -11.20
CA ARG A 424 -9.10 15.24 -12.28
C ARG A 424 -8.34 14.20 -13.11
N LEU A 425 -7.97 13.05 -12.52
CA LEU A 425 -7.34 11.93 -13.23
C LEU A 425 -8.31 11.15 -14.13
N GLY A 426 -9.59 11.53 -14.14
CA GLY A 426 -10.64 10.77 -14.81
C GLY A 426 -10.83 9.40 -14.17
N CYS A 427 -10.49 9.27 -12.89
CA CYS A 427 -10.53 8.03 -12.14
C CYS A 427 -11.68 8.05 -11.13
N GLU A 428 -12.17 6.87 -10.75
CA GLU A 428 -13.11 6.71 -9.64
C GLU A 428 -12.35 6.20 -8.41
N GLY A 429 -12.39 6.96 -7.32
CA GLY A 429 -11.70 6.66 -6.08
C GLY A 429 -12.41 5.57 -5.27
N ARG A 430 -11.67 4.56 -4.80
CA ARG A 430 -12.17 3.53 -3.89
C ARG A 430 -11.23 3.33 -2.71
N GLU A 431 -11.82 3.32 -1.52
CA GLU A 431 -11.07 3.10 -0.30
C GLU A 431 -10.81 1.60 -0.08
N LEU A 432 -9.56 1.28 0.24
CA LEU A 432 -9.12 -0.05 0.68
C LEU A 432 -8.78 -0.02 2.16
N THR A 433 -9.04 -1.12 2.85
CA THR A 433 -8.53 -1.31 4.21
C THR A 433 -7.00 -1.32 4.22
N ARG A 434 -6.41 -0.92 5.35
CA ARG A 434 -4.95 -0.90 5.55
C ARG A 434 -4.31 -2.26 5.26
N ARG A 435 -4.95 -3.35 5.67
CA ARG A 435 -4.47 -4.72 5.46
C ARG A 435 -4.38 -5.04 3.97
N TYR A 436 -5.43 -4.72 3.22
CA TYR A 436 -5.46 -5.00 1.80
C TYR A 436 -4.46 -4.13 1.04
N TRP A 437 -4.35 -2.85 1.40
CA TRP A 437 -3.35 -1.94 0.85
C TRP A 437 -1.93 -2.44 1.11
N SER A 438 -1.61 -2.82 2.35
CA SER A 438 -0.27 -3.30 2.72
C SER A 438 0.18 -4.50 1.88
N ILE A 439 -0.73 -5.46 1.64
CA ILE A 439 -0.48 -6.60 0.75
C ILE A 439 -0.13 -6.14 -0.66
N MET A 440 -0.91 -5.22 -1.22
CA MET A 440 -0.71 -4.71 -2.58
C MET A 440 0.58 -3.90 -2.71
N SER A 441 0.85 -3.00 -1.78
CA SER A 441 2.05 -2.16 -1.77
C SER A 441 3.31 -2.99 -1.55
N LYS A 442 3.30 -4.00 -0.67
CA LYS A 442 4.43 -4.92 -0.45
C LYS A 442 4.90 -5.59 -1.74
N HIS A 443 3.96 -5.90 -2.64
CA HIS A 443 4.22 -6.53 -3.93
C HIS A 443 4.34 -5.54 -5.10
N GLY A 444 4.31 -4.22 -4.85
CA GLY A 444 4.39 -3.18 -5.88
C GLY A 444 3.22 -3.18 -6.86
N LEU A 445 2.04 -3.64 -6.43
CA LEU A 445 0.87 -3.85 -7.29
C LEU A 445 -0.10 -2.66 -7.32
N LEU A 446 0.00 -1.76 -6.35
CA LEU A 446 -0.69 -0.48 -6.30
C LEU A 446 0.32 0.63 -6.07
N ASN A 447 0.17 1.71 -6.84
CA ASN A 447 0.98 2.91 -6.71
C ASN A 447 0.21 3.92 -5.85
N THR A 448 0.92 4.65 -4.99
CA THR A 448 0.34 5.78 -4.24
C THR A 448 0.03 6.94 -5.21
N ALA A 449 -0.79 7.89 -4.77
CA ALA A 449 -1.11 9.08 -5.57
C ALA A 449 0.15 9.88 -5.92
N GLU A 450 1.03 10.05 -4.94
CA GLU A 450 2.35 10.65 -5.11
C GLU A 450 3.20 9.89 -6.14
N HIS A 451 3.20 8.55 -6.11
CA HIS A 451 4.02 7.77 -7.04
C HIS A 451 3.53 7.86 -8.49
N GLU A 452 2.22 7.88 -8.73
CA GLU A 452 1.70 8.11 -10.10
C GLU A 452 1.85 9.56 -10.55
N LEU A 453 1.69 10.54 -9.65
CA LEU A 453 1.98 11.95 -9.95
C LEU A 453 3.44 12.10 -10.39
N LEU A 454 4.39 11.58 -9.60
CA LEU A 454 5.82 11.58 -9.95
C LEU A 454 6.10 10.85 -11.27
N LYS A 455 5.45 9.70 -11.50
CA LYS A 455 5.61 8.94 -12.76
C LYS A 455 5.09 9.71 -13.97
N ARG A 456 3.98 10.43 -13.83
CA ARG A 456 3.43 11.28 -14.89
C ARG A 456 4.30 12.52 -15.12
N GLN A 457 4.77 13.18 -14.06
CA GLN A 457 5.75 14.27 -14.16
C GLN A 457 7.07 13.84 -14.83
N ARG A 458 7.49 12.57 -14.69
CA ARG A 458 8.64 12.01 -15.42
C ARG A 458 8.35 11.75 -16.91
N THR A 459 7.10 11.57 -17.28
CA THR A 459 6.68 11.27 -18.68
C THR A 459 6.12 12.49 -19.42
N GLU A 460 6.00 13.64 -18.76
CA GLU A 460 5.64 14.90 -19.38
C GLU A 460 6.68 15.32 -20.42
N SER A 461 6.18 15.73 -21.59
CA SER A 461 7.03 16.17 -22.68
C SER A 461 7.48 17.62 -22.45
N THR A 462 8.79 17.84 -22.50
CA THR A 462 9.37 19.18 -22.54
C THR A 462 8.82 19.95 -23.74
N VAL A 463 8.48 21.22 -23.51
CA VAL A 463 8.09 22.16 -24.55
C VAL A 463 9.26 22.27 -25.54
N PRO A 464 9.01 22.03 -26.84
CA PRO A 464 10.07 22.12 -27.82
C PRO A 464 10.54 23.57 -28.01
N ASP A 465 11.83 23.74 -28.29
CA ASP A 465 12.56 25.01 -28.47
C ASP A 465 11.87 26.06 -29.35
N TRP A 466 11.18 25.62 -30.40
CA TRP A 466 10.48 26.52 -31.32
C TRP A 466 9.28 27.22 -30.66
N GLU A 467 8.69 26.62 -29.64
CA GLU A 467 7.56 27.20 -28.89
C GLU A 467 8.06 28.21 -27.85
N LEU A 468 9.24 27.99 -27.26
CA LEU A 468 9.93 28.97 -26.39
C LEU A 468 10.33 30.24 -27.15
N THR A 469 10.67 30.10 -28.44
CA THR A 469 11.04 31.23 -29.31
C THR A 469 9.85 31.83 -30.07
N ALA A 470 8.64 31.31 -29.88
CA ALA A 470 7.45 31.77 -30.59
C ALA A 470 6.98 33.17 -30.17
N SER A 471 7.33 33.61 -28.94
CA SER A 471 6.95 34.91 -28.39
C SER A 471 8.14 35.55 -27.65
N PRO A 472 8.37 36.87 -27.80
CA PRO A 472 9.37 37.59 -27.00
C PRO A 472 9.19 37.38 -25.49
N PHE A 473 7.93 37.33 -25.03
CA PHE A 473 7.59 37.07 -23.64
C PHE A 473 8.09 35.69 -23.18
N ALA A 474 7.82 34.63 -23.95
CA ALA A 474 8.19 33.26 -23.59
C ALA A 474 9.71 33.07 -23.56
N MET A 475 10.41 33.66 -24.53
CA MET A 475 11.87 33.65 -24.61
C MET A 475 12.47 34.35 -23.40
N GLU A 476 11.97 35.55 -23.06
CA GLU A 476 12.48 36.34 -21.95
C GLU A 476 12.16 35.68 -20.59
N MET A 477 10.97 35.08 -20.47
CA MET A 477 10.56 34.31 -19.31
C MET A 477 11.50 33.13 -19.04
N SER A 478 11.81 32.35 -20.08
CA SER A 478 12.75 31.22 -19.99
C SER A 478 14.15 31.70 -19.59
N ARG A 479 14.66 32.71 -20.28
CA ARG A 479 15.99 33.28 -20.07
C ARG A 479 16.18 33.81 -18.65
N LEU A 480 15.24 34.61 -18.16
CA LEU A 480 15.30 35.17 -16.81
C LEU A 480 15.11 34.08 -15.74
N SER A 481 14.24 33.09 -15.98
CA SER A 481 14.09 31.98 -15.05
C SER A 481 15.40 31.19 -14.91
N GLN A 482 16.07 30.89 -16.03
CA GLN A 482 17.37 30.22 -16.02
C GLN A 482 18.45 31.07 -15.34
N ALA A 483 18.47 32.39 -15.59
CA ALA A 483 19.42 33.31 -14.96
C ALA A 483 19.22 33.38 -13.44
N CYS A 484 17.98 33.48 -12.96
CA CYS A 484 17.65 33.49 -11.54
C CYS A 484 18.00 32.16 -10.86
N LEU A 485 17.84 31.03 -11.55
CA LEU A 485 18.23 29.72 -11.00
C LEU A 485 19.74 29.65 -10.74
N LYS A 486 20.55 30.20 -11.66
CA LYS A 486 22.00 30.27 -11.53
C LYS A 486 22.49 31.15 -10.37
N LEU A 487 21.67 32.10 -9.90
CA LEU A 487 22.00 32.89 -8.70
C LEU A 487 21.91 32.05 -7.41
N CYS A 488 21.26 30.89 -7.46
CA CYS A 488 21.11 30.01 -6.32
C CYS A 488 22.23 28.95 -6.31
N HIS A 489 23.25 29.18 -5.48
CA HIS A 489 24.44 28.32 -5.36
C HIS A 489 24.16 26.83 -5.12
N SER A 490 23.03 26.50 -4.48
CA SER A 490 22.63 25.11 -4.18
C SER A 490 21.99 24.37 -5.36
N VAL A 491 21.57 25.08 -6.41
CA VAL A 491 20.91 24.51 -7.60
C VAL A 491 21.50 25.04 -8.91
N THR A 492 22.76 25.49 -8.90
CA THR A 492 23.46 26.00 -10.10
C THR A 492 23.54 24.98 -11.23
N GLU A 493 23.58 23.69 -10.91
CA GLU A 493 23.60 22.59 -11.88
C GLU A 493 22.22 22.29 -12.48
N TYR A 494 21.14 22.86 -11.92
CA TYR A 494 19.79 22.59 -12.41
C TYR A 494 19.48 23.41 -13.67
N ARG A 495 18.70 22.80 -14.57
CA ARG A 495 18.16 23.45 -15.77
C ARG A 495 16.66 23.67 -15.67
N VAL A 496 16.16 24.79 -16.17
CA VAL A 496 14.73 25.07 -16.26
C VAL A 496 14.17 24.46 -17.54
N ASP A 497 13.23 23.53 -17.38
CA ASP A 497 12.46 22.95 -18.47
C ASP A 497 11.01 23.41 -18.36
N PHE A 498 10.45 23.93 -19.45
CA PHE A 498 9.00 24.14 -19.52
C PHE A 498 8.33 22.86 -19.99
N VAL A 499 7.25 22.43 -19.34
CA VAL A 499 6.54 21.17 -19.64
C VAL A 499 5.11 21.44 -20.08
N ARG A 500 4.64 20.71 -21.10
CA ARG A 500 3.24 20.80 -21.54
C ARG A 500 2.35 20.04 -20.56
N GLY A 501 1.39 20.75 -19.97
CA GLY A 501 0.36 20.13 -19.13
C GLY A 501 -0.44 19.09 -19.90
N THR A 502 -0.46 17.85 -19.42
CA THR A 502 -1.24 16.75 -20.01
C THR A 502 -2.72 16.77 -19.56
N GLY A 503 -3.26 17.97 -19.28
CA GLY A 503 -4.60 18.17 -18.69
C GLY A 503 -4.60 18.36 -17.17
N PHE A 504 -3.43 18.18 -16.54
CA PHE A 504 -3.11 18.74 -15.23
C PHE A 504 -2.33 20.02 -15.48
N ASP A 505 -2.61 21.09 -14.72
CA ASP A 505 -1.63 22.18 -14.60
C ASP A 505 -0.42 21.54 -13.90
N PRO A 506 0.72 21.31 -14.61
CA PRO A 506 1.88 20.71 -13.98
C PRO A 506 2.25 21.56 -12.77
N GLU A 507 2.24 20.99 -11.57
CA GLU A 507 2.82 21.71 -10.45
C GLU A 507 4.32 21.83 -10.68
N LEU A 508 4.82 23.03 -10.41
CA LEU A 508 6.23 23.36 -10.37
C LEU A 508 6.98 22.28 -9.58
N SER A 509 8.00 21.65 -10.15
CA SER A 509 8.66 20.51 -9.50
C SER A 509 10.16 20.41 -9.78
N PHE A 510 10.88 19.81 -8.84
CA PHE A 510 12.31 19.48 -8.98
C PHE A 510 12.47 18.00 -9.36
N ASP A 511 13.08 17.75 -10.52
CA ASP A 511 13.55 16.44 -10.96
C ASP A 511 15.03 16.31 -10.58
N HIS A 512 15.28 15.87 -9.35
CA HIS A 512 16.63 15.74 -8.80
C HIS A 512 17.49 14.71 -9.55
N GLU A 513 16.89 13.66 -10.10
CA GLU A 513 17.61 12.64 -10.88
C GLU A 513 18.18 13.22 -12.16
N SER A 514 17.43 14.12 -12.79
CA SER A 514 17.79 14.74 -14.08
C SER A 514 18.38 16.14 -13.93
N GLN A 515 18.54 16.65 -12.70
CA GLN A 515 18.92 18.03 -12.38
C GLN A 515 18.08 19.06 -13.16
N ARG A 516 16.76 18.90 -13.16
CA ARG A 516 15.83 19.77 -13.91
C ARG A 516 14.75 20.35 -13.02
N VAL A 517 14.39 21.61 -13.27
CA VAL A 517 13.24 22.30 -12.68
C VAL A 517 12.16 22.33 -13.75
N LYS A 518 11.03 21.65 -13.51
CA LYS A 518 9.92 21.59 -14.45
C LYS A 518 8.92 22.68 -14.14
N ILE A 519 8.72 23.60 -15.07
CA ILE A 519 7.79 24.72 -14.98
C ILE A 519 6.65 24.50 -15.99
N PRO A 520 5.38 24.62 -15.58
CA PRO A 520 4.28 24.49 -16.52
C PRO A 520 4.32 25.53 -17.65
N ASN A 521 4.02 25.11 -18.88
CA ASN A 521 4.06 25.98 -20.07
C ASN A 521 3.02 27.12 -20.04
N THR A 522 2.06 27.08 -19.12
CA THR A 522 1.12 28.18 -18.86
C THR A 522 1.83 29.48 -18.50
N TRP A 523 3.03 29.41 -17.91
CA TRP A 523 3.86 30.57 -17.59
C TRP A 523 4.53 31.23 -18.80
N LEU A 524 4.49 30.59 -19.97
CA LEU A 524 5.00 31.15 -21.22
C LEU A 524 3.95 32.01 -21.94
N VAL A 525 2.70 32.03 -21.46
CA VAL A 525 1.60 32.76 -22.08
C VAL A 525 1.25 34.00 -21.25
N LYS A 526 1.61 35.18 -21.77
CA LYS A 526 1.43 36.48 -21.08
C LYS A 526 0.03 36.69 -20.50
N ASP A 527 -1.01 36.47 -21.30
CA ASP A 527 -2.40 36.68 -20.87
C ASP A 527 -2.79 35.74 -19.72
N ARG A 528 -2.26 34.51 -19.73
CA ARG A 528 -2.51 33.55 -18.65
C ARG A 528 -1.77 33.96 -17.38
N VAL A 529 -0.51 34.37 -17.49
CA VAL A 529 0.28 34.87 -16.36
C VAL A 529 -0.37 36.10 -15.73
N MET A 530 -0.84 37.05 -16.53
CA MET A 530 -1.55 38.24 -16.01
C MET A 530 -2.83 37.85 -15.28
N ALA A 531 -3.60 36.89 -15.81
CA ALA A 531 -4.80 36.39 -15.15
C ALA A 531 -4.48 35.66 -13.84
N ASP A 532 -3.48 34.77 -13.84
CA ASP A 532 -3.10 33.95 -12.67
C ASP A 532 -2.45 34.78 -11.55
N LEU A 533 -1.82 35.91 -11.89
CA LEU A 533 -1.21 36.84 -10.93
C LEU A 533 -2.09 38.06 -10.61
N GLU A 534 -3.30 38.13 -11.16
CA GLU A 534 -4.22 39.27 -11.03
C GLU A 534 -3.58 40.62 -11.44
N ILE A 535 -2.67 40.60 -12.42
CA ILE A 535 -1.97 41.80 -12.90
C ILE A 535 -2.88 42.55 -13.88
N PRO A 536 -3.08 43.87 -13.69
CA PRO A 536 -3.89 44.66 -14.61
C PRO A 536 -3.29 44.71 -16.04
N PRO A 537 -4.13 44.70 -17.09
CA PRO A 537 -3.67 44.59 -18.49
C PRO A 537 -2.85 45.79 -18.99
N GLN A 538 -2.86 46.92 -18.29
CA GLN A 538 -2.08 48.12 -18.64
C GLN A 538 -0.59 48.02 -18.31
N TRP A 539 -0.15 46.95 -17.64
CA TRP A 539 1.25 46.79 -17.25
C TRP A 539 2.14 46.50 -18.46
N LYS A 540 3.35 47.07 -18.46
CA LYS A 540 4.31 46.81 -19.52
C LYS A 540 4.83 45.38 -19.38
N GLU A 541 5.15 44.77 -20.52
CA GLU A 541 5.63 43.39 -20.58
C GLU A 541 6.82 43.10 -19.65
N PRO A 542 7.85 43.96 -19.53
CA PRO A 542 8.95 43.73 -18.60
C PRO A 542 8.52 43.65 -17.13
N ASP A 543 7.49 44.42 -16.74
CA ASP A 543 6.96 44.40 -15.37
C ASP A 543 6.17 43.11 -15.12
N VAL A 544 5.41 42.63 -16.10
CA VAL A 544 4.71 41.33 -16.03
C VAL A 544 5.73 40.20 -15.88
N ILE A 545 6.80 40.20 -16.68
CA ILE A 545 7.87 39.18 -16.62
C ILE A 545 8.58 39.22 -15.26
N PHE A 546 8.90 40.43 -14.75
CA PHE A 546 9.50 40.61 -13.42
C PHE A 546 8.66 39.90 -12.33
N HIS A 547 7.36 40.18 -12.28
CA HIS A 547 6.49 39.57 -11.29
C HIS A 547 6.33 38.07 -11.51
N ALA A 548 6.23 37.63 -12.76
CA ALA A 548 6.10 36.21 -13.10
C ALA A 548 7.31 35.40 -12.62
N VAL A 549 8.52 35.82 -12.95
CA VAL A 549 9.76 35.14 -12.55
C VAL A 549 9.89 35.18 -11.03
N TYR A 550 9.65 36.33 -10.39
CA TYR A 550 9.75 36.44 -8.94
C TYR A 550 8.77 35.52 -8.20
N THR A 551 7.51 35.44 -8.67
CA THR A 551 6.51 34.54 -8.09
C THR A 551 6.88 33.07 -8.31
N LEU A 552 7.39 32.70 -9.49
CA LEU A 552 7.89 31.34 -9.73
C LEU A 552 8.97 30.95 -8.74
N PHE A 553 9.96 31.81 -8.51
CA PHE A 553 11.03 31.52 -7.56
C PHE A 553 10.54 31.46 -6.13
N THR A 554 9.61 32.32 -5.75
CA THR A 554 8.96 32.23 -4.43
C THR A 554 8.33 30.85 -4.22
N LYS A 555 7.58 30.35 -5.21
CA LYS A 555 6.99 29.00 -5.20
C LYS A 555 8.05 27.89 -5.23
N LEU A 556 9.13 28.04 -6.01
CA LEU A 556 10.24 27.07 -6.05
C LEU A 556 10.91 26.92 -4.69
N PHE A 557 11.18 28.01 -3.98
CA PHE A 557 11.85 27.97 -2.68
C PHE A 557 10.96 27.41 -1.56
N ASP A 558 9.65 27.55 -1.68
CA ASP A 558 8.71 26.87 -0.77
C ASP A 558 8.73 25.35 -0.96
N LEU A 559 9.00 24.87 -2.19
CA LEU A 559 9.07 23.44 -2.53
C LEU A 559 10.43 22.79 -2.25
N LEU A 560 11.51 23.57 -2.15
CA LEU A 560 12.83 23.05 -1.77
C LEU A 560 12.85 22.59 -0.32
N ALA A 561 13.11 21.29 -0.12
CA ALA A 561 13.30 20.70 1.21
C ALA A 561 14.42 21.41 1.98
N ASP A 562 14.25 21.56 3.29
CA ASP A 562 15.18 22.32 4.15
C ASP A 562 16.61 21.74 4.09
N ASP A 563 16.75 20.43 3.91
CA ASP A 563 18.03 19.70 3.86
C ASP A 563 18.98 20.12 2.71
N TYR A 564 18.45 20.72 1.63
CA TYR A 564 19.26 21.11 0.46
C TYR A 564 20.00 22.45 0.65
N LEU A 565 19.56 23.27 1.60
CA LEU A 565 20.14 24.58 1.87
C LEU A 565 21.17 24.55 3.01
N ASP A 566 21.20 23.47 3.79
CA ASP A 566 22.13 23.28 4.91
C ASP A 566 23.60 23.11 4.47
N GLY A 567 23.85 22.76 3.19
CA GLY A 567 25.19 22.69 2.61
C GLY A 567 25.82 24.04 2.25
N VAL A 568 25.04 25.13 2.27
CA VAL A 568 25.54 26.48 1.97
C VAL A 568 26.17 27.04 3.25
N GLN A 569 27.51 26.99 3.29
CA GLN A 569 28.39 27.45 4.37
C GLN A 569 27.91 28.70 5.12
N LEU A 570 27.19 28.50 6.22
CA LEU A 570 27.07 29.47 7.32
C LEU A 570 28.33 29.37 8.18
N VAL A 571 29.48 29.83 7.63
CA VAL A 571 30.80 29.81 8.30
C VAL A 571 30.93 30.89 9.40
N GLN A 572 29.86 31.58 9.82
CA GLN A 572 29.97 32.62 10.86
C GLN A 572 28.93 32.59 11.98
N ALA A 573 28.10 31.55 12.11
CA ALA A 573 27.31 31.37 13.33
C ALA A 573 28.10 30.48 14.30
N THR A 574 28.80 31.12 15.24
CA THR A 574 29.45 30.46 16.37
C THR A 574 28.47 29.55 17.10
N HIS A 575 28.92 28.32 17.38
CA HIS A 575 28.31 27.32 18.26
C HIS A 575 27.54 27.97 19.43
N ASP A 576 26.22 27.70 19.53
CA ASP A 576 25.58 27.27 20.79
C ASP A 576 24.03 27.09 20.75
N ASP A 577 23.32 27.31 19.63
CA ASP A 577 21.84 27.13 19.62
C ASP A 577 21.32 26.11 18.58
N ILE A 578 21.14 24.86 19.04
CA ILE A 578 20.60 23.70 18.28
C ILE A 578 19.09 23.84 17.99
N GLY A 579 18.42 24.86 18.52
CA GLY A 579 17.01 25.17 18.24
C GLY A 579 16.74 25.99 16.97
N SER A 580 17.77 26.43 16.23
CA SER A 580 17.64 27.49 15.20
C SER A 580 17.66 27.06 13.73
N SER A 581 17.84 25.76 13.41
CA SER A 581 18.04 25.29 12.02
C SER A 581 16.94 25.75 11.05
N LYS A 582 15.65 25.60 11.41
CA LYS A 582 14.54 26.08 10.54
C LYS A 582 14.55 27.59 10.31
N SER A 583 14.97 28.37 11.30
CA SER A 583 15.08 29.82 11.18
C SER A 583 16.22 30.21 10.24
N ALA A 584 17.34 29.48 10.29
CA ALA A 584 18.49 29.71 9.42
C ALA A 584 18.16 29.39 7.94
N THR A 585 17.51 28.25 7.68
CA THR A 585 17.07 27.87 6.33
C THR A 585 16.08 28.89 5.75
N GLN A 586 15.12 29.34 6.56
CA GLN A 586 14.15 30.36 6.13
C GLN A 586 14.81 31.73 5.89
N GLN A 587 15.81 32.10 6.69
CA GLN A 587 16.60 33.32 6.47
C GLN A 587 17.45 33.23 5.20
N ALA A 588 18.05 32.07 4.92
CA ALA A 588 18.78 31.82 3.67
C ALA A 588 17.85 31.91 2.44
N LYS A 589 16.67 31.27 2.49
CA LYS A 589 15.62 31.38 1.45
C LYS A 589 15.26 32.85 1.19
N ARG A 590 15.03 33.63 2.25
CA ARG A 590 14.74 35.07 2.14
C ARG A 590 15.91 35.88 1.56
N GLY A 591 17.14 35.57 1.93
CA GLY A 591 18.33 36.22 1.39
C GLY A 591 18.48 36.01 -0.12
N ILE A 592 18.31 34.76 -0.58
CA ILE A 592 18.36 34.43 -2.01
C ILE A 592 17.20 35.08 -2.77
N LEU A 593 15.98 35.04 -2.22
CA LEU A 593 14.83 35.71 -2.82
C LEU A 593 15.00 37.24 -2.90
N ALA A 594 15.60 37.86 -1.88
CA ALA A 594 15.90 39.29 -1.88
C ALA A 594 16.95 39.63 -2.96
N GLU A 595 17.96 38.79 -3.13
CA GLU A 595 18.96 38.95 -4.19
C GLU A 595 18.32 38.80 -5.59
N ILE A 596 17.51 37.76 -5.82
CA ILE A 596 16.77 37.57 -7.07
C ILE A 596 15.88 38.79 -7.37
N HIS A 597 15.14 39.27 -6.37
CA HIS A 597 14.32 40.47 -6.49
C HIS A 597 15.14 41.69 -6.88
N HIS A 598 16.26 41.93 -6.19
CA HIS A 598 17.16 43.05 -6.48
C HIS A 598 17.73 42.97 -7.90
N ARG A 599 18.17 41.78 -8.33
CA ARG A 599 18.74 41.54 -9.67
C ARG A 599 17.71 41.70 -10.78
N LEU A 600 16.51 41.17 -10.59
CA LEU A 600 15.41 41.34 -11.54
C LEU A 600 14.99 42.82 -11.63
N LEU A 601 14.99 43.56 -10.51
CA LEU A 601 14.62 44.98 -10.49
C LEU A 601 15.69 45.83 -11.19
N ALA A 602 16.96 45.55 -10.93
CA ALA A 602 18.09 46.18 -11.59
C ALA A 602 18.06 45.90 -13.11
N TYR A 603 17.82 44.66 -13.50
CA TYR A 603 17.60 44.25 -14.89
C TYR A 603 16.44 45.03 -15.52
N ASN A 604 15.27 45.09 -14.89
CA ASN A 604 14.09 45.76 -15.46
C ASN A 604 14.35 47.27 -15.67
N ARG A 605 14.99 47.93 -14.68
CA ARG A 605 15.40 49.33 -14.79
C ARG A 605 16.39 49.54 -15.93
N ALA A 606 17.43 48.72 -16.00
CA ALA A 606 18.45 48.83 -17.03
C ALA A 606 17.89 48.52 -18.43
N ASN A 607 17.01 47.53 -18.58
CA ASN A 607 16.34 47.21 -19.84
C ASN A 607 15.51 48.41 -20.37
N GLY A 608 14.93 49.23 -19.48
CA GLY A 608 14.26 50.47 -19.86
C GLY A 608 15.20 51.62 -20.28
N GLN A 609 16.46 51.56 -19.85
CA GLN A 609 17.47 52.59 -20.12
C GLN A 609 18.39 52.26 -21.30
N ILE A 610 18.52 50.98 -21.67
CA ILE A 610 19.31 50.58 -22.83
C ILE A 610 18.43 50.48 -24.06
N ARG A 611 18.86 51.14 -25.14
CA ARG A 611 18.12 51.18 -26.40
C ARG A 611 19.02 50.80 -27.56
N LEU A 612 18.49 49.97 -28.45
CA LEU A 612 19.07 49.69 -29.75
C LEU A 612 18.28 50.48 -30.80
N HIS A 613 18.92 51.43 -31.46
CA HIS A 613 18.28 52.33 -32.42
C HIS A 613 19.22 52.70 -33.56
N HIS A 614 18.72 53.31 -34.63
CA HIS A 614 19.56 53.82 -35.70
C HIS A 614 20.10 55.21 -35.33
N PRO A 615 21.41 55.48 -35.50
CA PRO A 615 21.94 56.82 -35.33
C PRO A 615 21.33 57.77 -36.39
N GLN A 616 21.10 59.02 -36.01
CA GLN A 616 20.56 60.02 -36.94
C GLN A 616 21.54 60.24 -38.10
N GLY A 617 21.10 59.96 -39.33
CA GLY A 617 21.86 60.22 -40.55
C GLY A 617 22.64 59.03 -41.12
N ASP A 618 22.78 57.92 -40.39
CA ASP A 618 23.41 56.70 -40.93
C ASP A 618 22.50 55.47 -40.76
N PRO A 619 21.79 55.07 -41.84
CA PRO A 619 20.90 53.92 -41.80
C PRO A 619 21.66 52.59 -41.96
N SER A 620 23.00 52.59 -42.06
CA SER A 620 23.85 51.41 -42.13
C SER A 620 24.51 51.04 -40.79
N ALA A 621 24.25 51.84 -39.76
CA ALA A 621 24.74 51.62 -38.40
C ALA A 621 23.58 51.32 -37.43
N LEU A 622 23.91 50.58 -36.37
CA LEU A 622 23.06 50.46 -35.17
C LEU A 622 23.81 51.06 -33.98
N LEU A 623 23.11 51.91 -33.25
CA LEU A 623 23.56 52.52 -32.01
C LEU A 623 22.90 51.81 -30.84
N MET A 624 23.72 51.21 -29.98
CA MET A 624 23.28 50.70 -28.69
C MET A 624 23.72 51.69 -27.62
N SER A 625 22.76 52.30 -26.92
CA SER A 625 23.03 53.33 -25.90
C SER A 625 22.41 52.95 -24.58
N GLY A 626 23.12 53.16 -23.47
CA GLY A 626 22.59 53.10 -22.11
C GLY A 626 22.64 54.47 -21.44
N THR A 627 21.56 54.86 -20.77
CA THR A 627 21.45 56.12 -20.02
C THR A 627 21.37 55.85 -18.53
N ALA A 628 22.16 56.56 -17.72
CA ALA A 628 22.07 56.48 -16.26
C ALA A 628 22.15 55.05 -15.69
N LEU A 629 22.99 54.17 -16.28
CA LEU A 629 23.14 52.79 -15.80
C LEU A 629 23.54 52.67 -14.32
N PRO A 630 24.38 53.56 -13.74
CA PRO A 630 24.63 53.57 -12.29
C PRO A 630 23.37 53.65 -11.44
N ASP A 631 22.35 54.39 -11.88
CA ASP A 631 21.10 54.61 -11.12
C ASP A 631 20.17 53.39 -11.17
N THR A 632 20.40 52.47 -12.10
CA THR A 632 19.60 51.25 -12.25
C THR A 632 19.93 50.21 -11.19
N GLY A 633 21.13 50.28 -10.58
CA GLY A 633 21.69 49.23 -9.72
C GLY A 633 22.24 48.01 -10.48
N TRP A 634 22.15 47.99 -11.81
CA TRP A 634 22.66 46.88 -12.64
C TRP A 634 24.18 46.98 -12.88
N ALA A 635 24.72 48.19 -12.94
CA ALA A 635 26.14 48.47 -13.05
C ALA A 635 26.53 49.60 -12.11
N SER A 636 27.77 49.61 -11.61
CA SER A 636 28.32 50.71 -10.82
C SER A 636 29.34 51.50 -11.62
N ALA A 637 29.70 52.68 -11.12
CA ALA A 637 30.83 53.46 -11.64
C ALA A 637 32.09 52.59 -11.74
N GLY A 638 32.75 52.59 -12.89
CA GLY A 638 33.96 51.81 -13.15
C GLY A 638 33.72 50.36 -13.60
N HIS A 639 32.47 49.88 -13.64
CA HIS A 639 32.17 48.55 -14.18
C HIS A 639 32.44 48.50 -15.69
N VAL A 640 33.02 47.41 -16.18
CA VAL A 640 33.20 47.17 -17.62
C VAL A 640 31.89 46.60 -18.18
N ILE A 641 31.33 47.25 -19.18
CA ILE A 641 30.09 46.89 -19.85
C ILE A 641 30.44 46.45 -21.28
N GLU A 642 30.11 45.23 -21.64
CA GLU A 642 30.32 44.71 -22.98
C GLU A 642 29.00 44.79 -23.76
N PHE A 643 29.04 45.48 -24.89
CA PHE A 643 27.99 45.55 -25.88
C PHE A 643 28.32 44.61 -27.03
N GLN A 644 27.50 43.59 -27.24
CA GLN A 644 27.64 42.69 -28.37
C GLN A 644 26.46 42.84 -29.34
N LEU A 645 26.74 42.81 -30.64
CA LEU A 645 25.73 42.79 -31.68
C LEU A 645 25.87 41.52 -32.50
N HIS A 646 24.81 40.73 -32.52
CA HIS A 646 24.74 39.44 -33.21
C HIS A 646 23.75 39.48 -34.34
N ARG A 647 24.04 38.75 -35.42
CA ARG A 647 23.08 38.53 -36.51
C ARG A 647 22.10 37.41 -36.17
N ASP A 648 20.86 37.49 -36.66
CA ASP A 648 19.77 36.51 -36.46
C ASP A 648 20.13 35.03 -36.69
N ASN A 649 21.05 34.74 -37.60
CA ASN A 649 21.52 33.38 -37.89
C ASN A 649 22.82 32.99 -37.18
N CYS A 650 23.28 33.79 -36.22
CA CYS A 650 24.48 33.48 -35.44
C CYS A 650 24.23 32.23 -34.58
N GLU A 651 25.17 31.28 -34.57
CA GLU A 651 25.07 30.10 -33.69
C GLU A 651 25.02 30.50 -32.22
N HIS A 652 25.71 31.58 -31.83
CA HIS A 652 25.61 32.15 -30.49
C HIS A 652 24.18 32.63 -30.19
N PHE A 653 23.48 33.25 -31.14
CA PHE A 653 22.09 33.65 -30.94
C PHE A 653 21.19 32.42 -30.69
N ARG A 654 21.42 31.30 -31.39
CA ARG A 654 20.69 30.05 -31.12
C ARG A 654 21.03 29.48 -29.75
N LEU A 655 22.31 29.47 -29.37
CA LEU A 655 22.74 28.98 -28.06
C LEU A 655 22.15 29.83 -26.91
N TRP A 656 22.06 31.14 -27.07
CA TRP A 656 21.52 32.07 -26.08
C TRP A 656 19.99 32.16 -26.06
N GLY A 657 19.35 32.14 -27.23
CA GLY A 657 17.91 32.25 -27.38
C GLY A 657 17.16 30.93 -27.12
N VAL A 658 17.85 29.79 -27.17
CA VAL A 658 17.24 28.46 -27.03
C VAL A 658 17.87 27.62 -25.91
N ASN A 659 19.20 27.56 -25.79
CA ASN A 659 19.85 26.60 -24.90
C ASN A 659 20.24 27.12 -23.52
N GLY A 660 20.27 28.43 -23.25
CA GLY A 660 20.36 29.01 -21.88
C GLY A 660 21.52 28.54 -20.98
N ASP A 661 22.40 27.68 -21.46
CA ASP A 661 23.34 26.92 -20.65
C ASP A 661 24.39 27.81 -20.01
N ASP A 662 24.62 29.00 -20.58
CA ASP A 662 25.56 30.02 -20.13
C ASP A 662 24.91 31.41 -20.07
N ALA A 663 23.73 31.54 -19.44
CA ALA A 663 23.20 32.87 -19.06
C ALA A 663 24.15 33.68 -18.14
N VAL A 664 25.24 33.05 -17.69
CA VAL A 664 26.40 33.62 -17.00
C VAL A 664 27.62 33.21 -17.82
N PHE A 665 28.16 34.16 -18.61
CA PHE A 665 29.47 34.14 -19.26
C PHE A 665 29.96 32.85 -19.96
N PRO A 666 29.82 32.74 -21.29
CA PRO A 666 30.75 31.99 -22.10
C PRO A 666 32.04 32.79 -22.31
N SER A 667 33.18 32.10 -22.34
CA SER A 667 34.44 32.64 -22.85
C SER A 667 34.18 33.30 -24.20
N SER A 668 34.61 34.55 -24.34
CA SER A 668 34.37 35.45 -25.47
C SER A 668 34.24 34.76 -26.83
N CYS A 669 33.26 35.22 -27.62
CA CYS A 669 33.23 34.94 -29.06
C CYS A 669 34.62 35.27 -29.63
N PRO A 670 35.25 34.42 -30.47
CA PRO A 670 36.48 34.77 -31.18
C PRO A 670 36.14 35.79 -32.27
N SER A 671 35.68 36.99 -31.87
CA SER A 671 35.46 38.13 -32.73
C SER A 671 36.74 38.96 -32.82
N ILE A 672 36.93 39.58 -33.98
CA ILE A 672 37.91 40.63 -34.21
C ILE A 672 37.64 41.72 -33.17
N HIS A 673 38.56 41.89 -32.21
CA HIS A 673 38.61 43.12 -31.43
C HIS A 673 38.81 44.26 -32.42
N THR A 674 37.81 45.12 -32.58
CA THR A 674 38.04 46.43 -33.17
C THR A 674 38.82 47.22 -32.12
N ASP A 675 40.16 47.11 -32.16
CA ASP A 675 41.09 47.93 -31.34
C ASP A 675 41.04 49.44 -31.70
N GLN A 676 40.06 49.85 -32.50
CA GLN A 676 39.74 51.26 -32.71
C GLN A 676 38.93 51.76 -31.52
N LEU A 677 39.64 52.01 -30.42
CA LEU A 677 39.27 53.12 -29.54
C LEU A 677 39.33 54.38 -30.42
N ILE A 678 38.19 54.77 -30.98
CA ILE A 678 38.02 56.15 -31.41
C ILE A 678 38.09 56.94 -30.09
N ASP A 679 39.18 57.67 -29.91
CA ASP A 679 39.28 58.74 -28.93
C ASP A 679 38.24 59.79 -29.34
N LEU A 680 36.99 59.55 -28.93
CA LEU A 680 35.90 60.48 -29.09
C LEU A 680 36.19 61.62 -28.14
N GLY A 681 36.84 62.65 -28.70
CA GLY A 681 37.08 63.90 -28.04
C GLY A 681 35.88 64.32 -27.21
N SER A 682 36.17 64.73 -25.98
CA SER A 682 35.24 65.39 -25.09
C SER A 682 34.37 66.36 -25.88
N TRP A 683 33.05 66.19 -25.82
CA TRP A 683 32.12 67.29 -26.11
C TRP A 683 32.25 68.31 -24.96
N THR A 684 33.35 69.05 -24.95
CA THR A 684 33.45 70.32 -24.26
C THR A 684 32.87 71.38 -25.18
N VAL A 685 31.81 72.04 -24.69
CA VAL A 685 31.35 73.30 -25.24
C VAL A 685 32.54 74.29 -25.21
N ASN A 686 32.94 74.75 -26.39
CA ASN A 686 33.92 75.80 -26.73
C ASN A 686 35.42 75.46 -26.83
N GLY A 687 35.90 75.38 -28.08
CA GLY A 687 37.14 76.06 -28.53
C GLY A 687 38.38 75.20 -28.81
N GLY A 688 38.68 74.97 -30.10
CA GLY A 688 40.05 74.69 -30.60
C GLY A 688 40.27 73.31 -31.25
N SER A 689 40.44 73.29 -32.58
CA SER A 689 40.76 72.13 -33.43
C SER A 689 42.24 71.71 -33.40
N VAL A 690 42.57 70.46 -33.81
CA VAL A 690 43.54 70.07 -34.89
C VAL A 690 43.82 68.54 -34.92
N GLY A 691 43.84 67.95 -36.14
CA GLY A 691 44.66 66.76 -36.53
C GLY A 691 43.91 65.45 -36.86
N GLN A 692 43.45 65.21 -38.09
CA GLN A 692 44.07 64.46 -39.22
C GLN A 692 43.60 62.99 -39.40
N ASN A 693 42.96 62.75 -40.55
CA ASN A 693 42.45 61.48 -41.07
C ASN A 693 43.57 60.54 -41.55
N ASN A 694 43.36 59.23 -41.40
CA ASN A 694 43.92 58.21 -42.29
C ASN A 694 42.81 57.21 -42.65
N GLU A 695 42.28 57.32 -43.88
CA GLU A 695 41.43 56.31 -44.50
C GLU A 695 42.32 55.16 -45.02
N VAL A 696 41.99 53.92 -44.64
CA VAL A 696 42.44 52.72 -45.35
C VAL A 696 41.21 51.97 -45.83
N SER A 697 40.92 52.09 -47.12
CA SER A 697 39.91 51.31 -47.82
C SER A 697 40.42 49.88 -48.07
N SER A 698 39.79 48.86 -47.47
CA SER A 698 39.95 47.45 -47.87
C SER A 698 38.59 46.82 -48.13
N SER A 699 38.29 46.53 -49.40
CA SER A 699 36.94 46.22 -49.89
C SER A 699 36.57 44.72 -49.96
N ASP A 700 37.24 43.82 -49.22
CA ASP A 700 37.02 42.37 -49.40
C ASP A 700 36.99 41.50 -48.12
N ARG A 701 36.70 42.08 -46.93
CA ARG A 701 36.47 41.25 -45.72
C ARG A 701 34.99 40.86 -45.59
N PRO A 702 34.66 39.57 -45.37
CA PRO A 702 33.29 39.19 -45.04
C PRO A 702 32.90 39.86 -43.72
N SER A 703 31.84 40.68 -43.73
CA SER A 703 31.33 41.34 -42.52
C SER A 703 31.21 40.33 -41.37
N PRO A 704 31.81 40.58 -40.20
CA PRO A 704 31.76 39.63 -39.09
C PRO A 704 30.30 39.38 -38.67
N THR A 705 29.98 38.14 -38.32
CA THR A 705 28.63 37.72 -37.88
C THR A 705 28.28 38.24 -36.49
N CYS A 706 29.30 38.67 -35.74
CA CYS A 706 29.22 39.23 -34.39
C CYS A 706 30.20 40.41 -34.24
N GLN A 707 29.78 41.47 -33.57
CA GLN A 707 30.64 42.59 -33.17
C GLN A 707 30.56 42.74 -31.64
N SER A 708 31.64 43.16 -30.97
CA SER A 708 31.67 43.39 -29.52
C SER A 708 32.48 44.64 -29.18
N VAL A 709 32.00 45.42 -28.20
CA VAL A 709 32.65 46.64 -27.70
C VAL A 709 32.57 46.65 -26.18
N GLU A 710 33.71 46.80 -25.51
CA GLU A 710 33.78 46.96 -24.05
C GLU A 710 33.95 48.43 -23.67
N LEU A 711 33.11 48.93 -22.78
CA LEU A 711 33.07 50.31 -22.32
C LEU A 711 33.09 50.36 -20.79
N VAL A 712 33.75 51.34 -20.19
CA VAL A 712 33.73 51.53 -18.73
C VAL A 712 32.52 52.40 -18.35
N CYS A 713 31.71 51.92 -17.42
CA CYS A 713 30.54 52.61 -16.90
C CYS A 713 30.98 53.91 -16.19
N PRO A 714 30.49 55.08 -16.63
CA PRO A 714 30.91 56.37 -16.10
C PRO A 714 30.40 56.59 -14.67
N ALA A 715 31.15 57.36 -13.89
CA ALA A 715 30.78 57.68 -12.51
C ALA A 715 29.62 58.67 -12.36
N HIS A 716 29.32 59.43 -13.42
CA HIS A 716 28.32 60.48 -13.36
C HIS A 716 26.93 59.95 -13.81
N PRO A 717 25.86 60.15 -13.02
CA PRO A 717 24.53 59.58 -13.29
C PRO A 717 23.89 60.10 -14.58
N ALA A 718 24.24 61.32 -15.02
CA ALA A 718 23.79 61.88 -16.30
C ALA A 718 24.62 61.44 -17.52
N SER A 719 25.57 60.50 -17.36
CA SER A 719 26.41 60.07 -18.46
C SER A 719 25.72 59.03 -19.35
N TYR A 720 26.06 59.10 -20.63
CA TYR A 720 25.62 58.18 -21.67
C TYR A 720 26.78 57.26 -22.00
N ILE A 721 26.52 55.95 -22.11
CA ILE A 721 27.43 55.04 -22.80
C ILE A 721 26.78 54.60 -24.08
N PHE A 722 27.55 54.54 -25.15
CA PHE A 722 27.02 54.09 -26.42
C PHE A 722 28.09 53.39 -27.25
N ALA A 723 27.65 52.37 -27.98
CA ALA A 723 28.45 51.65 -28.96
C ALA A 723 27.75 51.78 -30.32
N ILE A 724 28.48 52.28 -31.32
CA ILE A 724 28.03 52.33 -32.70
C ILE A 724 28.62 51.11 -33.41
N PHE A 725 27.74 50.33 -34.03
CA PHE A 725 28.10 49.18 -34.86
C PHE A 725 27.86 49.55 -36.31
N GLU A 726 28.93 49.71 -37.06
CA GLU A 726 28.92 50.14 -38.46
C GLU A 726 29.03 48.93 -39.42
N GLU A 727 28.89 49.20 -40.72
CA GLU A 727 28.99 48.22 -41.80
C GLU A 727 27.97 47.06 -41.69
N LEU A 728 26.78 47.34 -41.16
CA LEU A 728 25.74 46.34 -41.01
C LEU A 728 25.06 46.05 -42.35
N ARG A 729 24.78 44.77 -42.59
CA ARG A 729 24.05 44.35 -43.79
C ARG A 729 22.60 44.78 -43.67
N ALA A 730 22.17 45.63 -44.59
CA ALA A 730 20.77 45.97 -44.79
C ALA A 730 19.87 44.72 -44.84
N ARG A 731 18.65 44.85 -44.30
CA ARG A 731 17.59 43.81 -44.32
C ARG A 731 17.95 42.53 -43.55
N ARG A 732 18.77 42.64 -42.50
CA ARG A 732 19.02 41.56 -41.56
C ARG A 732 18.50 41.94 -40.18
N SER A 733 18.06 40.94 -39.42
CA SER A 733 17.71 41.19 -38.02
C SER A 733 18.98 41.04 -37.18
N TYR A 734 19.14 41.98 -36.27
CA TYR A 734 20.25 42.00 -35.33
C TYR A 734 19.71 41.92 -33.92
N PHE A 735 20.56 41.43 -33.02
CA PHE A 735 20.24 41.26 -31.63
C PHE A 735 21.39 41.78 -30.79
N GLY A 736 21.09 42.75 -29.93
CA GLY A 736 22.03 43.32 -28.99
C GLY A 736 22.04 42.52 -27.70
N LEU A 737 23.22 42.20 -27.21
CA LEU A 737 23.45 41.69 -25.86
C LEU A 737 24.29 42.68 -25.09
N VAL A 738 23.93 42.94 -23.84
CA VAL A 738 24.70 43.80 -22.95
C VAL A 738 25.06 43.05 -21.68
N PHE A 739 26.35 42.96 -21.41
CA PHE A 739 26.92 42.26 -20.26
C PHE A 739 27.54 43.27 -19.32
N ASN A 740 27.37 43.11 -18.01
CA ASN A 740 28.20 43.78 -17.03
C ASN A 740 29.34 42.82 -16.67
N ARG A 741 30.50 43.02 -17.31
CA ARG A 741 31.69 42.16 -17.15
C ARG A 741 32.26 42.20 -15.74
N SER A 742 32.05 43.30 -15.03
CA SER A 742 32.52 43.48 -13.66
C SER A 742 31.64 42.78 -12.63
N ASP A 743 30.45 42.32 -13.01
CA ASP A 743 29.56 41.56 -12.14
C ASP A 743 29.11 40.26 -12.82
N PRO A 744 29.77 39.12 -12.52
CA PRO A 744 29.45 37.84 -13.14
C PRO A 744 28.03 37.33 -12.81
N HIS A 745 27.38 37.90 -11.79
CA HIS A 745 26.01 37.56 -11.41
C HIS A 745 24.98 38.55 -11.98
N SER A 746 25.41 39.50 -12.81
CA SER A 746 24.49 40.39 -13.52
C SER A 746 23.67 39.61 -14.55
N ILE A 747 22.37 39.89 -14.60
CA ILE A 747 21.50 39.35 -15.63
C ILE A 747 21.81 40.08 -16.94
N VAL A 748 22.20 39.34 -17.97
CA VAL A 748 22.47 39.88 -19.31
C VAL A 748 21.23 40.60 -19.85
N ILE A 749 21.41 41.71 -20.56
CA ILE A 749 20.31 42.45 -21.20
C ILE A 749 20.26 42.09 -22.68
N ALA A 750 19.07 41.74 -23.15
CA ALA A 750 18.81 41.28 -24.51
C ALA A 750 17.91 42.28 -25.23
N LEU A 751 18.36 42.81 -26.36
CA LEU A 751 17.66 43.82 -27.14
C LEU A 751 17.44 43.30 -28.56
N GLN A 752 16.18 43.29 -29.01
CA GLN A 752 15.87 42.93 -30.39
C GLN A 752 15.76 44.19 -31.25
N GLY A 753 16.56 44.27 -32.32
CA GLY A 753 16.52 45.37 -33.28
C GLY A 753 16.41 44.86 -34.71
N ARG A 754 15.40 45.30 -35.46
CA ARG A 754 15.34 45.02 -36.90
C ARG A 754 16.02 46.15 -37.66
N HIS A 755 17.07 45.82 -38.40
CA HIS A 755 17.72 46.76 -39.32
C HIS A 755 16.89 46.86 -40.61
N LEU A 756 15.83 47.65 -40.57
CA LEU A 756 14.92 47.89 -41.69
C LEU A 756 15.49 48.98 -42.60
N HIS A 757 16.34 48.60 -43.55
CA HIS A 757 16.73 49.50 -44.63
C HIS A 757 15.87 49.22 -45.87
N GLU A 758 14.69 49.83 -45.94
CA GLU A 758 14.17 50.29 -47.23
C GLU A 758 14.51 51.77 -47.36
N LYS A 759 14.95 52.22 -48.54
CA LYS A 759 14.92 53.66 -48.84
C LYS A 759 13.45 54.06 -48.75
N LEU A 760 13.03 54.56 -47.60
CA LEU A 760 11.71 55.16 -47.42
C LEU A 760 11.59 56.23 -48.50
N SER A 761 10.48 56.24 -49.23
CA SER A 761 10.20 57.38 -50.09
C SER A 761 10.22 58.66 -49.24
N PRO A 762 10.58 59.84 -49.80
CA PRO A 762 10.62 61.09 -49.03
C PRO A 762 9.33 61.37 -48.22
N LYS A 763 8.19 60.85 -48.71
CA LYS A 763 6.90 60.90 -48.02
C LYS A 763 6.83 60.01 -46.77
N GLN A 764 7.29 58.76 -46.86
CA GLN A 764 7.36 57.86 -45.71
C GLN A 764 8.40 58.31 -44.69
N GLN A 765 9.47 58.98 -45.13
CA GLN A 765 10.48 59.58 -44.26
C GLN A 765 9.89 60.75 -43.46
N ALA A 766 9.10 61.62 -44.11
CA ALA A 766 8.38 62.70 -43.44
C ALA A 766 7.27 62.20 -42.48
N ASP A 767 6.60 61.09 -42.80
CA ASP A 767 5.59 60.48 -41.95
C ASP A 767 6.22 59.80 -40.72
N ALA A 768 7.33 59.07 -40.89
CA ALA A 768 8.10 58.48 -39.80
C ALA A 768 8.72 59.54 -38.88
N GLU A 769 9.24 60.65 -39.43
CA GLU A 769 9.72 61.79 -38.64
C GLU A 769 8.57 62.45 -37.86
N ARG A 770 7.38 62.62 -38.45
CA ARG A 770 6.19 63.12 -37.73
C ARG A 770 5.78 62.21 -36.58
N GLU A 771 5.87 60.90 -36.76
CA GLU A 771 5.52 59.92 -35.73
C GLU A 771 6.55 59.90 -34.59
N ASN A 772 7.84 60.04 -34.91
CA ASN A 772 8.90 60.21 -33.92
C ASN A 772 8.77 61.53 -33.13
N TRP A 773 8.39 62.63 -33.81
CA TRP A 773 8.10 63.91 -33.16
C TRP A 773 6.85 63.86 -32.26
N ARG A 774 5.82 63.08 -32.61
CA ARG A 774 4.67 62.85 -31.73
C ARG A 774 5.04 62.07 -30.47
N HIS A 775 5.92 61.08 -30.59
CA HIS A 775 6.42 60.35 -29.42
C HIS A 775 7.28 61.22 -28.51
N LEU A 776 8.17 62.06 -29.06
CA LEU A 776 8.98 63.02 -28.31
C LEU A 776 8.16 64.15 -27.66
N ALA A 777 7.08 64.60 -28.32
CA ALA A 777 6.16 65.59 -27.74
C ALA A 777 5.31 65.01 -26.61
N SER A 778 4.96 63.73 -26.65
CA SER A 778 4.21 63.05 -25.58
C SER A 778 5.02 62.84 -24.29
N SER A 779 6.36 62.79 -24.39
CA SER A 779 7.25 62.61 -23.23
C SER A 779 7.63 63.90 -22.50
N ASN A 780 7.33 65.08 -23.04
CA ASN A 780 7.72 66.38 -22.45
C ASN A 780 6.57 67.20 -21.85
N ASN A 781 5.34 66.68 -21.80
CA ASN A 781 4.23 67.34 -21.10
C ASN A 781 4.04 66.79 -19.68
N CYS A 782 4.96 67.15 -18.80
CA CYS A 782 4.76 67.10 -17.34
C CYS A 782 5.30 68.41 -16.76
N PHE A 783 4.50 69.49 -16.82
CA PHE A 783 4.46 70.63 -15.89
C PHE A 783 3.71 71.79 -16.57
N ALA A 784 2.39 71.75 -16.51
CA ALA A 784 1.55 72.95 -16.64
C ALA A 784 0.29 72.72 -15.81
N ALA A 785 0.21 73.42 -14.68
CA ALA A 785 -1.01 73.53 -13.91
C ALA A 785 -1.97 74.46 -14.66
N GLU A 786 -3.22 74.04 -14.82
CA GLU A 786 -4.29 74.92 -15.27
C GLU A 786 -5.47 74.92 -14.28
N PRO A 787 -6.22 76.04 -14.22
CA PRO A 787 -6.94 76.50 -13.05
C PRO A 787 -8.41 76.10 -13.05
N GLN A 788 -9.00 76.08 -11.85
CA GLN A 788 -10.44 75.92 -11.66
C GLN A 788 -11.24 77.09 -12.25
N PRO A 789 -12.49 76.81 -12.70
CA PRO A 789 -13.57 77.79 -12.64
C PRO A 789 -14.76 77.30 -11.78
N PRO A 790 -15.68 78.23 -11.43
CA PRO A 790 -16.38 78.20 -10.14
C PRO A 790 -17.84 77.71 -10.20
N GLY A 791 -18.30 77.20 -9.06
CA GLY A 791 -19.58 77.55 -8.40
C GLY A 791 -20.92 77.44 -9.12
N GLY A 792 -21.66 76.35 -8.85
CA GLY A 792 -23.12 76.27 -8.52
C GLY A 792 -24.19 76.80 -9.50
N PRO A 793 -25.51 76.62 -9.23
CA PRO A 793 -26.14 76.01 -8.05
C PRO A 793 -27.32 75.01 -8.32
N THR A 794 -27.64 74.25 -7.26
CA THR A 794 -28.95 73.78 -6.71
C THR A 794 -30.20 73.47 -7.56
N GLU A 795 -30.83 72.33 -7.23
CA GLU A 795 -32.25 72.06 -6.84
C GLU A 795 -32.66 70.65 -7.32
N GLU A 796 -32.85 69.66 -6.44
CA GLU A 796 -33.97 69.36 -5.52
C GLU A 796 -35.02 68.38 -6.09
N ALA A 797 -35.41 67.43 -5.22
CA ALA A 797 -36.58 66.54 -5.21
C ALA A 797 -36.68 65.42 -6.29
N GLY A 798 -36.90 64.15 -5.95
CA GLY A 798 -37.15 63.51 -4.66
C GLY A 798 -37.61 62.05 -4.83
N GLN A 799 -37.53 61.29 -3.71
CA GLN A 799 -38.42 60.20 -3.27
C GLN A 799 -38.56 58.94 -4.21
N ASN A 800 -38.64 57.69 -3.74
CA ASN A 800 -38.73 57.09 -2.42
C ASN A 800 -38.64 55.54 -2.55
N ASN A 801 -38.40 54.90 -1.40
CA ASN A 801 -38.67 53.49 -1.01
C ASN A 801 -37.51 52.48 -1.15
N LEU A 802 -36.76 52.15 -0.08
CA LEU A 802 -37.08 51.34 1.13
C LEU A 802 -37.08 49.80 0.92
N ILE A 803 -35.89 49.17 1.10
CA ILE A 803 -35.46 48.32 2.25
C ILE A 803 -36.57 47.45 2.92
N PRO A 804 -36.39 46.14 3.22
CA PRO A 804 -35.38 45.76 4.22
C PRO A 804 -34.61 44.42 4.14
N LEU A 805 -33.40 44.55 4.69
CA LEU A 805 -32.57 43.56 5.38
C LEU A 805 -33.22 43.03 6.68
N ARG A 806 -32.97 41.74 6.98
CA ARG A 806 -32.59 41.19 8.29
C ARG A 806 -31.62 40.03 8.00
N GLY A 807 -30.41 39.91 8.53
CA GLY A 807 -29.90 40.23 9.87
C GLY A 807 -29.69 38.90 10.62
N ALA A 808 -28.54 38.23 10.47
CA ALA A 808 -27.31 38.35 11.29
C ALA A 808 -27.36 37.48 12.58
N ARG A 809 -26.36 36.61 12.83
CA ARG A 809 -25.31 36.70 13.89
C ARG A 809 -25.03 35.26 14.38
N ASN A 810 -23.88 34.79 14.87
CA ASN A 810 -22.58 35.31 15.32
C ASN A 810 -21.62 34.09 15.38
N TRP A 811 -20.30 34.29 15.23
CA TRP A 811 -19.30 34.14 16.30
C TRP A 811 -17.89 34.35 15.71
N ALA A 812 -17.23 35.41 16.18
CA ALA A 812 -15.83 35.72 15.95
C ALA A 812 -15.13 35.90 17.31
N ARG A 813 -13.87 35.43 17.41
CA ARG A 813 -12.79 35.77 18.36
C ARG A 813 -11.75 34.64 18.22
N ARG A 814 -10.42 34.79 18.10
CA ARG A 814 -9.36 35.81 18.12
C ARG A 814 -8.19 35.14 17.34
N GLY A 815 -7.16 35.77 16.82
CA GLY A 815 -6.67 37.13 17.00
C GLY A 815 -5.59 37.47 15.97
N THR A 816 -5.37 38.77 15.89
CA THR A 816 -4.35 39.52 15.18
C THR A 816 -2.93 39.23 15.69
N TYR A 817 -1.97 39.11 14.77
CA TYR A 817 -0.62 39.66 14.95
C TYR A 817 -0.28 40.52 13.73
N MET A 818 0.07 41.77 14.03
CA MET A 818 0.65 42.74 13.09
C MET A 818 2.10 42.38 12.79
N ILE A 819 2.52 42.64 11.55
CA ILE A 819 3.90 42.63 11.07
C ILE A 819 4.28 44.10 10.82
N PRO A 820 5.47 44.58 11.22
CA PRO A 820 6.04 45.85 10.77
C PRO A 820 6.39 45.83 9.28
#